data_AF-A0A1B1TDR3-F1
#
_entry.id   AF-A0A1B1TDR3-F1
#
_cell.length_a   1.000
_cell.length_b   1.000
_cell.length_c   1.000
_cell.angle_alpha   90.00
_cell.angle_beta   90.00
_cell.angle_gamma   90.00
#
_symmetry.space_group_name_H-M   'P 1'
#
loop_
_entity.id
_entity.type
_entity.pdbx_description
1 polymer ?
#
loop_
_entity_poly.entity_id
_entity_poly.type
_entity_poly.pdbx_seq_one_letter_code
_entity_poly.pdbx_strand_id
1 'polypeptide(L)'
;MRLSLTEIKKRISKIIPNDIEYDVDLEAGSISIITKQPSAFIGSGDSLTVQIAKSIKRRVVIRPHPSILCDESAIHQAITKFIPSEVGVINTWLDPALSEVILECDDPSTAVGPKGINIQSLRDEIGWLVKVVRAPAIASRTQHDIRRYRKEMADDRKSLLRKFGTRIYRPKRPGVPWVRVTALGSYREVGRAMHLVTTNESKILIDCGAKPTTNRDETQPFFSAPELLPLDNLDAIVITHAHVDHIGMLPVLFKYGYRGPVYCTPPTRDLMTLLQIDYIKVAQAEGNDPPYSKADIQECIKHTVDIDWGDKTDIAPDVKITLENAGHILGSSSVYAQIGEGNSEHKLLFSGDIKYEKSWLFDAATVRFPKVDTLVIESTYGGPQNIQPTRQQASHELQDLIIDTLNRGGKIFSPVFAVGRSQEVMIAIDELFKSGKVKPVTVWLDGMISEATAIHSSHPNFLNRELRKQLLKGGEHNPFNSPWFKQVESHKQRESILLDTNSCIVLATSGMMTGGPIVEYFKHWAPEPGNTLCFVGYQASGTLGRRLQDGHAQVPLMDRGQTLMIEVNCNMVIIDGFSGHSDRNQLMDYVAALHPTPRKIICHHGDPQTCNAFRQGLREKFKVQTYAPNNLETLRLS
;
A
#
# COMPACT_ATOMS: atom_id res chain seq x y z
N MET A 1 10.58 17.11 -25.93
CA MET A 1 10.37 18.43 -25.28
C MET A 1 8.97 18.44 -24.69
N ARG A 2 8.83 18.60 -23.37
CA ARG A 2 7.51 18.71 -22.73
C ARG A 2 6.85 20.02 -23.13
N LEU A 3 5.58 19.93 -23.51
CA LEU A 3 4.76 21.08 -23.88
C LEU A 3 4.30 21.82 -22.62
N SER A 4 4.36 23.14 -22.64
CA SER A 4 3.67 24.01 -21.68
C SER A 4 2.15 23.89 -21.83
N LEU A 5 1.40 24.32 -20.81
CA LEU A 5 -0.06 24.35 -20.87
C LEU A 5 -0.58 25.14 -22.09
N THR A 6 0.05 26.28 -22.41
CA THR A 6 -0.34 27.10 -23.57
C THR A 6 -0.15 26.36 -24.90
N GLU A 7 0.94 25.61 -25.04
CA GLU A 7 1.20 24.79 -26.22
C GLU A 7 0.25 23.59 -26.30
N ILE A 8 -0.07 22.98 -25.14
CA ILE A 8 -1.07 21.92 -25.03
C ILE A 8 -2.43 22.45 -25.54
N LYS A 9 -2.91 23.58 -25.01
CA LYS A 9 -4.17 24.21 -25.42
C LYS A 9 -4.20 24.47 -26.93
N LYS A 10 -3.11 25.02 -27.49
CA LYS A 10 -2.99 25.29 -28.94
C LYS A 10 -2.98 24.02 -29.80
N ARG A 11 -2.48 22.88 -29.29
CA ARG A 11 -2.54 21.60 -30.01
C ARG A 11 -3.93 20.98 -29.94
N ILE A 12 -4.56 21.02 -28.77
CA ILE A 12 -5.92 20.52 -28.55
C ILE A 12 -6.91 21.26 -29.45
N SER A 13 -6.78 22.58 -29.57
CA SER A 13 -7.67 23.41 -30.39
C SER A 13 -7.62 23.16 -31.89
N LYS A 14 -6.61 22.42 -32.37
CA LYS A 14 -6.51 22.01 -33.78
C LYS A 14 -7.17 20.66 -34.05
N ILE A 15 -7.51 19.91 -33.01
CA ILE A 15 -8.05 18.55 -33.09
C ILE A 15 -9.54 18.56 -32.81
N ILE A 16 -9.98 19.31 -31.79
CA ILE A 16 -11.38 19.38 -31.40
C ILE A 16 -12.16 20.23 -32.42
N PRO A 17 -13.26 19.72 -33.00
CA PRO A 17 -14.17 20.48 -33.85
C PRO A 17 -14.72 21.76 -33.20
N ASN A 18 -14.95 22.81 -33.99
CA ASN A 18 -15.37 24.13 -33.48
C ASN A 18 -16.78 24.16 -32.87
N ASP A 19 -17.62 23.16 -33.18
CA ASP A 19 -18.98 22.99 -32.68
C ASP A 19 -19.05 22.36 -31.28
N ILE A 20 -17.92 21.87 -30.76
CA ILE A 20 -17.83 21.29 -29.41
C ILE A 20 -17.33 22.35 -28.43
N GLU A 21 -18.14 22.67 -27.42
CA GLU A 21 -17.73 23.56 -26.33
C GLU A 21 -16.87 22.80 -25.31
N TYR A 22 -15.65 23.30 -25.05
CA TYR A 22 -14.73 22.70 -24.08
C TYR A 22 -13.83 23.73 -23.40
N ASP A 23 -13.33 23.37 -22.21
CA ASP A 23 -12.18 23.99 -21.56
C ASP A 23 -11.09 22.95 -21.29
N VAL A 24 -9.85 23.42 -21.17
CA VAL A 24 -8.68 22.60 -20.86
C VAL A 24 -8.11 23.07 -19.53
N ASP A 25 -8.07 22.16 -18.56
CA ASP A 25 -7.45 22.39 -17.26
C ASP A 25 -6.45 21.28 -16.93
N LEU A 26 -5.86 21.37 -15.75
CA LEU A 26 -4.89 20.40 -15.24
C LEU A 26 -5.44 19.68 -14.01
N GLU A 27 -5.23 18.38 -13.94
CA GLU A 27 -5.67 17.52 -12.85
C GLU A 27 -4.50 16.61 -12.44
N ALA A 28 -3.64 17.12 -11.55
CA ALA A 28 -2.37 16.50 -11.20
C ALA A 28 -1.54 16.11 -12.44
N GLY A 29 -1.25 14.82 -12.62
CA GLY A 29 -0.49 14.33 -13.78
C GLY A 29 -1.26 14.33 -15.10
N SER A 30 -2.58 14.58 -15.08
CA SER A 30 -3.47 14.49 -16.23
C SER A 30 -3.87 15.86 -16.77
N ILE A 31 -4.21 15.91 -18.06
CA ILE A 31 -4.82 17.06 -18.71
C ILE A 31 -6.32 16.79 -18.80
N SER A 32 -7.14 17.64 -18.18
CA SER A 32 -8.58 17.49 -18.17
C SER A 32 -9.21 18.31 -19.29
N ILE A 33 -10.08 17.68 -20.07
CA ILE A 33 -10.95 18.36 -21.05
C ILE A 33 -12.35 18.38 -20.44
N ILE A 34 -12.82 19.59 -20.12
CA ILE A 34 -14.11 19.81 -19.47
C ILE A 34 -15.12 20.20 -20.55
N THR A 35 -16.21 19.46 -20.71
CA THR A 35 -17.18 19.69 -21.80
C THR A 35 -18.61 19.33 -21.43
N LYS A 36 -19.58 19.98 -22.07
CA LYS A 36 -21.01 19.62 -22.00
C LYS A 36 -21.35 18.41 -22.87
N GLN A 37 -20.44 17.97 -23.75
CA GLN A 37 -20.64 16.87 -24.69
C GLN A 37 -19.57 15.77 -24.51
N PRO A 38 -19.48 15.14 -23.32
CA PRO A 38 -18.45 14.14 -23.05
C PRO A 38 -18.53 12.91 -23.98
N SER A 39 -19.72 12.59 -24.49
CA SER A 39 -19.95 11.51 -25.45
C SER A 39 -19.17 11.68 -26.76
N ALA A 40 -18.94 12.92 -27.22
CA ALA A 40 -18.17 13.20 -28.44
C ALA A 40 -16.70 12.76 -28.34
N PHE A 41 -16.18 12.59 -27.12
CA PHE A 41 -14.79 12.20 -26.85
C PHE A 41 -14.62 10.69 -26.65
N ILE A 42 -15.72 9.94 -26.63
CA ILE A 42 -15.76 8.51 -26.27
C ILE A 42 -16.05 7.69 -27.53
N GLY A 43 -15.19 6.72 -27.85
CA GLY A 43 -15.30 5.89 -29.06
C GLY A 43 -14.14 4.88 -29.19
N SER A 44 -14.23 3.95 -30.14
CA SER A 44 -13.20 2.92 -30.37
C SER A 44 -12.11 3.37 -31.35
N GLY A 45 -10.85 3.01 -31.06
CA GLY A 45 -9.70 3.06 -31.98
C GLY A 45 -9.15 4.45 -32.38
N ASP A 46 -10.03 5.43 -32.59
CA ASP A 46 -9.73 6.74 -33.15
C ASP A 46 -10.58 7.88 -32.53
N SER A 47 -10.96 7.73 -31.26
CA SER A 47 -11.69 8.79 -30.55
C SER A 47 -10.85 10.07 -30.40
N LEU A 48 -11.52 11.22 -30.25
CA LEU A 48 -10.85 12.51 -30.01
C LEU A 48 -9.88 12.42 -28.82
N THR A 49 -10.24 11.71 -27.75
CA THR A 49 -9.36 11.49 -26.60
C THR A 49 -8.04 10.82 -27.00
N VAL A 50 -8.08 9.78 -27.82
CA VAL A 50 -6.90 9.04 -28.29
C VAL A 50 -6.05 9.92 -29.21
N GLN A 51 -6.68 10.65 -30.14
CA GLN A 51 -5.98 11.56 -31.05
C GLN A 51 -5.24 12.66 -30.27
N ILE A 52 -5.92 13.27 -29.29
CA ILE A 52 -5.35 14.29 -28.43
C ILE A 52 -4.18 13.71 -27.63
N ALA A 53 -4.39 12.59 -26.93
CA ALA A 53 -3.36 11.94 -26.12
C ALA A 53 -2.11 11.58 -26.94
N LYS A 54 -2.28 11.09 -28.19
CA LYS A 54 -1.17 10.83 -29.12
C LYS A 54 -0.43 12.12 -29.52
N SER A 55 -1.16 13.19 -29.81
CA SER A 55 -0.61 14.48 -30.26
C SER A 55 0.23 15.16 -29.17
N ILE A 56 -0.23 15.12 -27.92
CA ILE A 56 0.44 15.76 -26.79
C ILE A 56 1.36 14.82 -26.00
N LYS A 57 1.23 13.50 -26.20
CA LYS A 57 1.96 12.42 -25.49
C LYS A 57 1.77 12.47 -23.97
N ARG A 58 0.55 12.77 -23.53
CA ARG A 58 0.15 12.87 -22.11
C ARG A 58 -1.17 12.18 -21.87
N ARG A 59 -1.43 11.86 -20.60
CA ARG A 59 -2.71 11.35 -20.15
C ARG A 59 -3.75 12.45 -20.26
N VAL A 60 -4.84 12.15 -20.96
CA VAL A 60 -6.00 13.02 -21.13
C VAL A 60 -7.17 12.37 -20.43
N VAL A 61 -7.87 13.15 -19.61
CA VAL A 61 -9.12 12.74 -18.96
C VAL A 61 -10.25 13.64 -19.43
N ILE A 62 -11.41 13.07 -19.68
CA ILE A 62 -12.60 13.82 -20.08
C ILE A 62 -13.45 14.01 -18.84
N ARG A 63 -13.80 15.25 -18.53
CA ARG A 63 -14.64 15.61 -17.38
C ARG A 63 -15.93 16.27 -17.88
N PRO A 64 -17.10 15.85 -17.39
CA PRO A 64 -18.34 16.57 -17.66
C PRO A 64 -18.28 18.01 -17.12
N HIS A 65 -18.91 18.94 -17.82
CA HIS A 65 -19.03 20.32 -17.35
C HIS A 65 -19.94 20.39 -16.10
N PRO A 66 -19.60 21.16 -15.05
CA PRO A 66 -20.40 21.22 -13.81
C PRO A 66 -21.88 21.56 -14.02
N SER A 67 -22.21 22.32 -15.08
CA SER A 67 -23.60 22.71 -15.39
C SER A 67 -24.51 21.57 -15.85
N ILE A 68 -23.95 20.41 -16.22
CA ILE A 68 -24.73 19.23 -16.64
C ILE A 68 -24.80 18.16 -15.55
N LEU A 69 -24.14 18.37 -14.40
CA LEU A 69 -24.17 17.44 -13.29
C LEU A 69 -25.49 17.60 -12.52
N CYS A 70 -26.28 16.53 -12.48
CA CYS A 70 -27.47 16.49 -11.64
C CYS A 70 -27.12 16.39 -10.14
N ASP A 71 -28.08 16.72 -9.29
CA ASP A 71 -27.97 16.55 -7.85
C ASP A 71 -28.07 15.07 -7.41
N GLU A 72 -27.76 14.82 -6.14
CA GLU A 72 -27.74 13.46 -5.57
C GLU A 72 -29.13 12.79 -5.60
N SER A 73 -30.21 13.55 -5.45
CA SER A 73 -31.59 13.02 -5.51
C SER A 73 -31.92 12.50 -6.91
N ALA A 74 -31.62 13.30 -7.93
CA ALA A 74 -31.79 12.93 -9.33
C ALA A 74 -30.91 11.73 -9.73
N ILE A 75 -29.68 11.63 -9.19
CA ILE A 75 -28.84 10.45 -9.39
C ILE A 75 -29.54 9.17 -8.89
N HIS A 76 -30.07 9.18 -7.67
CA HIS A 76 -30.76 8.01 -7.11
C HIS A 76 -32.01 7.62 -7.92
N GLN A 77 -32.76 8.60 -8.42
CA GLN A 77 -33.91 8.35 -9.29
C GLN A 77 -33.48 7.73 -10.63
N ALA A 78 -32.43 8.26 -11.25
CA ALA A 78 -31.88 7.75 -12.50
C ALA A 78 -31.31 6.33 -12.34
N ILE A 79 -30.64 6.03 -11.23
CA ILE A 79 -30.17 4.66 -10.93
C ILE A 79 -31.35 3.70 -10.90
N THR A 80 -32.44 4.05 -10.20
CA THR A 80 -33.64 3.21 -10.12
C THR A 80 -34.31 3.01 -11.50
N LYS A 81 -34.17 3.98 -12.41
CA LYS A 81 -34.73 3.95 -13.76
C LYS A 81 -33.91 3.09 -14.73
N PHE A 82 -32.58 3.14 -14.67
CA PHE A 82 -31.69 2.55 -15.68
C PHE A 82 -30.93 1.31 -15.21
N ILE A 83 -30.78 1.12 -13.91
CA ILE A 83 -30.11 -0.05 -13.33
C ILE A 83 -31.19 -1.03 -12.84
N PRO A 84 -31.22 -2.27 -13.35
CA PRO A 84 -32.20 -3.26 -12.90
C PRO A 84 -32.09 -3.55 -11.40
N SER A 85 -33.22 -3.79 -10.72
CA SER A 85 -33.25 -3.98 -9.27
C SER A 85 -32.55 -5.27 -8.82
N GLU A 86 -32.52 -6.28 -9.69
CA GLU A 86 -31.80 -7.54 -9.48
C GLU A 86 -30.27 -7.38 -9.38
N VAL A 87 -29.73 -6.23 -9.79
CA VAL A 87 -28.29 -5.94 -9.66
C VAL A 87 -27.88 -5.76 -8.20
N GLY A 88 -28.81 -5.39 -7.32
CA GLY A 88 -28.54 -5.21 -5.90
C GLY A 88 -27.53 -4.09 -5.65
N VAL A 89 -27.87 -2.85 -6.01
CA VAL A 89 -27.02 -1.68 -5.69
C VAL A 89 -27.06 -1.45 -4.18
N ILE A 90 -25.90 -1.59 -3.53
CA ILE A 90 -25.74 -1.47 -2.08
C ILE A 90 -25.36 -0.03 -1.70
N ASN A 91 -24.39 0.56 -2.40
CA ASN A 91 -23.94 1.93 -2.14
C ASN A 91 -23.77 2.73 -3.43
N THR A 92 -23.97 4.04 -3.34
CA THR A 92 -23.68 5.03 -4.39
C THR A 92 -22.75 6.09 -3.81
N TRP A 93 -21.56 6.21 -4.37
CA TRP A 93 -20.53 7.15 -3.90
C TRP A 93 -20.31 8.24 -4.95
N LEU A 94 -20.26 9.49 -4.51
CA LEU A 94 -19.97 10.63 -5.38
C LEU A 94 -18.56 11.14 -5.07
N ASP A 95 -17.74 11.34 -6.10
CA ASP A 95 -16.50 12.14 -6.04
C ASP A 95 -16.68 13.40 -6.91
N PRO A 96 -17.19 14.51 -6.34
CA PRO A 96 -17.42 15.75 -7.08
C PRO A 96 -16.13 16.38 -7.62
N ALA A 97 -14.97 16.12 -6.99
CA ALA A 97 -13.69 16.65 -7.46
C ALA A 97 -13.31 16.08 -8.83
N LEU A 98 -13.70 14.83 -9.10
CA LEU A 98 -13.45 14.11 -10.35
C LEU A 98 -14.70 13.96 -11.23
N SER A 99 -15.86 14.46 -10.77
CA SER A 99 -17.16 14.31 -11.43
C SER A 99 -17.51 12.85 -11.72
N GLU A 100 -17.25 11.96 -10.75
CA GLU A 100 -17.46 10.52 -10.84
C GLU A 100 -18.49 10.03 -9.81
N VAL A 101 -19.34 9.08 -10.23
CA VAL A 101 -20.25 8.29 -9.40
C VAL A 101 -19.78 6.84 -9.43
N ILE A 102 -19.57 6.24 -8.25
CA ILE A 102 -19.18 4.85 -8.08
C ILE A 102 -20.38 4.08 -7.54
N LEU A 103 -20.88 3.12 -8.31
CA LEU A 103 -21.94 2.20 -7.94
C LEU A 103 -21.33 0.90 -7.40
N GLU A 104 -21.64 0.57 -6.14
CA GLU A 104 -21.30 -0.72 -5.54
C GLU A 104 -22.50 -1.64 -5.60
N CYS A 105 -22.37 -2.78 -6.27
CA CYS A 105 -23.48 -3.70 -6.48
C CYS A 105 -23.05 -5.18 -6.48
N ASP A 106 -24.00 -6.08 -6.31
CA ASP A 106 -23.74 -7.52 -6.29
C ASP A 106 -23.34 -8.04 -7.68
N ASP A 107 -24.00 -7.55 -8.75
CA ASP A 107 -23.68 -7.92 -10.13
C ASP A 107 -23.28 -6.72 -11.02
N PRO A 108 -21.99 -6.34 -11.03
CA PRO A 108 -21.48 -5.30 -11.91
C PRO A 108 -21.70 -5.55 -13.39
N SER A 109 -21.73 -6.82 -13.83
CA SER A 109 -21.84 -7.13 -15.26
C SER A 109 -23.22 -6.77 -15.76
N THR A 110 -24.26 -7.08 -14.98
CA THR A 110 -25.65 -6.72 -15.27
C THR A 110 -25.90 -5.22 -15.07
N ALA A 111 -25.28 -4.57 -14.08
CA ALA A 111 -25.30 -3.10 -13.97
C ALA A 111 -24.72 -2.42 -15.22
N VAL A 112 -23.62 -2.95 -15.76
CA VAL A 112 -23.03 -2.42 -17.00
C VAL A 112 -23.98 -2.58 -18.19
N GLY A 113 -24.64 -3.74 -18.27
CA GLY A 113 -25.57 -4.08 -19.34
C GLY A 113 -24.86 -4.43 -20.65
N PRO A 114 -25.59 -4.96 -21.64
CA PRO A 114 -25.02 -5.36 -22.93
C PRO A 114 -24.36 -4.17 -23.62
N LYS A 115 -23.07 -4.33 -23.98
CA LYS A 115 -22.24 -3.27 -24.59
C LYS A 115 -22.15 -1.97 -23.75
N GLY A 116 -22.48 -2.01 -22.46
CA GLY A 116 -22.43 -0.84 -21.58
C GLY A 116 -23.63 0.11 -21.66
N ILE A 117 -24.73 -0.32 -22.27
CA ILE A 117 -25.87 0.57 -22.58
C ILE A 117 -26.52 1.19 -21.34
N ASN A 118 -26.60 0.44 -20.23
CA ASN A 118 -27.20 0.93 -18.99
C ASN A 118 -26.37 2.08 -18.41
N ILE A 119 -25.05 1.93 -18.42
CA ILE A 119 -24.11 2.92 -17.90
C ILE A 119 -24.00 4.13 -18.80
N GLN A 120 -24.07 3.94 -20.12
CA GLN A 120 -24.16 5.04 -21.07
C GLN A 120 -25.45 5.85 -20.85
N SER A 121 -26.60 5.18 -20.77
CA SER A 121 -27.89 5.83 -20.51
C SER A 121 -27.90 6.57 -19.17
N LEU A 122 -27.39 5.92 -18.12
CA LEU A 122 -27.29 6.54 -16.80
C LEU A 122 -26.37 7.77 -16.81
N ARG A 123 -25.18 7.65 -17.40
CA ARG A 123 -24.23 8.77 -17.56
C ARG A 123 -24.86 9.93 -18.31
N ASP A 124 -25.57 9.65 -19.40
CA ASP A 124 -26.15 10.68 -20.26
C ASP A 124 -27.34 11.38 -19.56
N GLU A 125 -28.08 10.68 -18.68
CA GLU A 125 -29.15 11.28 -17.86
C GLU A 125 -28.58 12.15 -16.72
N ILE A 126 -27.59 11.65 -15.96
CA ILE A 126 -27.12 12.34 -14.74
C ILE A 126 -25.99 13.33 -15.02
N GLY A 127 -25.31 13.20 -16.17
CA GLY A 127 -24.16 14.00 -16.55
C GLY A 127 -22.83 13.63 -15.86
N TRP A 128 -22.83 12.73 -14.88
CA TRP A 128 -21.63 12.26 -14.17
C TRP A 128 -20.95 11.11 -14.90
N LEU A 129 -19.63 10.97 -14.74
CA LEU A 129 -18.95 9.73 -15.10
C LEU A 129 -19.41 8.61 -14.16
N VAL A 130 -19.66 7.42 -14.69
CA VAL A 130 -20.16 6.30 -13.88
C VAL A 130 -19.16 5.16 -13.89
N LYS A 131 -18.77 4.73 -12.69
CA LYS A 131 -17.93 3.56 -12.44
C LYS A 131 -18.75 2.53 -11.68
N VAL A 132 -18.71 1.28 -12.13
CA VAL A 132 -19.39 0.18 -11.45
C VAL A 132 -18.35 -0.75 -10.86
N VAL A 133 -18.51 -1.09 -9.58
CA VAL A 133 -17.65 -2.03 -8.86
C VAL A 133 -18.50 -3.04 -8.12
N ARG A 134 -17.95 -4.25 -7.88
CA ARG A 134 -18.61 -5.24 -7.04
C ARG A 134 -18.59 -4.75 -5.59
N ALA A 135 -19.73 -4.87 -4.90
CA ALA A 135 -19.80 -4.63 -3.48
C ALA A 135 -18.89 -5.60 -2.71
N PRO A 136 -18.11 -5.11 -1.73
CA PRO A 136 -17.23 -5.98 -0.95
C PRO A 136 -18.06 -6.93 -0.07
N ALA A 137 -17.57 -8.16 0.10
CA ALA A 137 -18.20 -9.14 1.00
C ALA A 137 -18.18 -8.70 2.48
N ILE A 138 -17.22 -7.83 2.83
CA ILE A 138 -17.06 -7.24 4.16
C ILE A 138 -16.89 -5.73 3.97
N ALA A 139 -17.77 -4.92 4.53
CA ALA A 139 -17.68 -3.47 4.44
C ALA A 139 -16.51 -2.93 5.28
N SER A 140 -15.71 -2.02 4.71
CA SER A 140 -14.64 -1.32 5.43
C SER A 140 -15.11 0.03 5.91
N ARG A 141 -14.99 0.27 7.22
CA ARG A 141 -15.28 1.58 7.81
C ARG A 141 -14.26 2.63 7.34
N THR A 142 -13.00 2.25 7.22
CA THR A 142 -11.92 3.15 6.79
C THR A 142 -12.17 3.68 5.39
N GLN A 143 -12.55 2.80 4.46
CA GLN A 143 -12.86 3.21 3.10
C GLN A 143 -14.09 4.13 3.04
N HIS A 144 -15.12 3.84 3.84
CA HIS A 144 -16.29 4.71 3.99
C HIS A 144 -15.87 6.10 4.45
N ASP A 145 -15.10 6.19 5.53
CA ASP A 145 -14.66 7.45 6.14
C ASP A 145 -13.79 8.27 5.15
N ILE A 146 -12.89 7.62 4.41
CA ILE A 146 -12.07 8.26 3.37
C ILE A 146 -12.95 8.83 2.24
N ARG A 147 -13.92 8.05 1.73
CA ARG A 147 -14.80 8.50 0.64
C ARG A 147 -15.67 9.67 1.08
N ARG A 148 -16.24 9.60 2.30
CA ARG A 148 -17.00 10.71 2.89
C ARG A 148 -16.14 11.97 3.00
N TYR A 149 -14.96 11.85 3.60
CA TYR A 149 -14.04 12.99 3.75
C TYR A 149 -13.64 13.60 2.40
N ARG A 150 -13.35 12.76 1.40
CA ARG A 150 -13.01 13.22 0.04
C ARG A 150 -14.18 13.90 -0.69
N LYS A 151 -15.43 13.50 -0.41
CA LYS A 151 -16.65 14.17 -0.90
C LYS A 151 -16.81 15.53 -0.24
N GLU A 152 -16.64 15.61 1.08
CA GLU A 152 -16.74 16.86 1.84
C GLU A 152 -15.66 17.88 1.43
N MET A 153 -14.45 17.41 1.10
CA MET A 153 -13.31 18.24 0.69
C MET A 153 -13.18 18.40 -0.83
N ALA A 154 -14.27 18.22 -1.59
CA ALA A 154 -14.18 18.14 -3.06
C ALA A 154 -13.64 19.41 -3.71
N ASP A 155 -14.06 20.60 -3.26
CA ASP A 155 -13.60 21.88 -3.82
C ASP A 155 -12.11 22.12 -3.55
N ASP A 156 -11.67 21.88 -2.31
CA ASP A 156 -10.26 21.93 -1.93
C ASP A 156 -9.43 20.96 -2.77
N ARG A 157 -9.90 19.71 -2.92
CA ARG A 157 -9.22 18.69 -3.73
C ARG A 157 -9.10 19.11 -5.19
N LYS A 158 -10.16 19.67 -5.78
CA LYS A 158 -10.14 20.16 -7.16
C LYS A 158 -9.11 21.28 -7.34
N SER A 159 -9.06 22.22 -6.40
CA SER A 159 -8.05 23.29 -6.37
C SER A 159 -6.62 22.74 -6.24
N LEU A 160 -6.42 21.76 -5.35
CA LEU A 160 -5.13 21.10 -5.15
C LEU A 160 -4.66 20.34 -6.40
N LEU A 161 -5.54 19.54 -7.03
CA LEU A 161 -5.23 18.81 -8.27
C LEU A 161 -4.77 19.78 -9.37
N ARG A 162 -5.43 20.93 -9.50
CA ARG A 162 -5.01 21.99 -10.44
C ARG A 162 -3.66 22.60 -10.09
N LYS A 163 -3.40 22.86 -8.80
CA LYS A 163 -2.12 23.36 -8.31
C LYS A 163 -0.98 22.37 -8.58
N PHE A 164 -1.22 21.08 -8.33
CA PHE A 164 -0.26 20.00 -8.61
C PHE A 164 0.06 19.94 -10.10
N GLY A 165 -0.97 19.94 -10.95
CA GLY A 165 -0.78 19.95 -12.39
C GLY A 165 0.00 21.17 -12.87
N THR A 166 -0.32 22.37 -12.36
CA THR A 166 0.43 23.58 -12.72
C THR A 166 1.92 23.47 -12.35
N ARG A 167 2.25 22.85 -11.21
CA ARG A 167 3.65 22.54 -10.84
C ARG A 167 4.28 21.49 -11.76
N ILE A 168 3.56 20.45 -12.17
CA ILE A 168 4.07 19.36 -13.03
C ILE A 168 4.36 19.86 -14.46
N TYR A 169 3.51 20.74 -14.98
CA TYR A 169 3.58 21.26 -16.35
C TYR A 169 4.28 22.63 -16.46
N ARG A 170 5.01 23.05 -15.42
CA ARG A 170 5.83 24.28 -15.46
C ARG A 170 6.97 24.17 -16.48
N PRO A 171 7.46 25.30 -17.03
CA PRO A 171 8.66 25.30 -17.86
C PRO A 171 9.88 24.78 -17.09
N LYS A 172 10.69 23.94 -17.77
CA LYS A 172 11.95 23.44 -17.21
C LYS A 172 13.04 24.51 -17.24
N ARG A 173 13.90 24.51 -16.22
CA ARG A 173 15.08 25.37 -16.19
C ARG A 173 16.15 24.83 -17.14
N PRO A 174 16.92 25.72 -17.82
CA PRO A 174 18.08 25.28 -18.58
C PRO A 174 19.17 24.73 -17.64
N GLY A 175 19.85 23.68 -18.04
CA GLY A 175 20.92 23.08 -17.24
C GLY A 175 21.37 21.72 -17.74
N VAL A 176 22.52 21.25 -17.24
CA VAL A 176 23.01 19.90 -17.51
C VAL A 176 22.19 18.91 -16.67
N PRO A 177 21.62 17.86 -17.30
CA PRO A 177 20.82 16.88 -16.57
C PRO A 177 21.72 16.02 -15.66
N TRP A 178 21.25 15.80 -14.44
CA TRP A 178 21.87 14.88 -13.48
C TRP A 178 20.79 14.27 -12.60
N VAL A 179 21.09 13.11 -12.00
CA VAL A 179 20.19 12.43 -11.06
C VAL A 179 21.00 11.95 -9.86
N ARG A 180 20.49 12.18 -8.65
CA ARG A 180 21.07 11.71 -7.39
C ARG A 180 20.01 11.09 -6.50
N VAL A 181 20.42 10.14 -5.66
CA VAL A 181 19.60 9.56 -4.59
C VAL A 181 20.33 9.79 -3.26
N THR A 182 19.63 10.40 -2.32
CA THR A 182 20.09 10.62 -0.94
C THR A 182 19.39 9.64 0.00
N ALA A 183 20.18 9.00 0.85
CA ALA A 183 19.71 8.05 1.85
C ALA A 183 19.17 8.78 3.09
N LEU A 184 17.85 8.90 3.27
CA LEU A 184 17.27 9.60 4.44
C LEU A 184 16.70 8.66 5.50
N GLY A 185 16.77 7.35 5.29
CA GLY A 185 16.39 6.32 6.25
C GLY A 185 16.29 4.94 5.60
N SER A 186 16.35 3.87 6.39
CA SER A 186 16.43 2.44 5.98
C SER A 186 17.73 1.97 5.33
N TYR A 187 18.79 2.78 5.25
CA TYR A 187 20.04 2.31 4.66
C TYR A 187 20.94 1.71 5.73
N ARG A 188 21.20 0.41 5.60
CA ARG A 188 21.88 -0.44 6.62
C ARG A 188 21.09 -0.56 7.93
N GLU A 189 19.78 -0.49 7.85
CA GLU A 189 18.84 -0.85 8.92
C GLU A 189 17.49 -1.25 8.31
N VAL A 190 16.61 -1.84 9.12
CA VAL A 190 15.18 -2.05 8.80
C VAL A 190 14.37 -0.98 9.52
N GLY A 191 13.41 -0.35 8.82
CA GLY A 191 12.62 0.75 9.38
C GLY A 191 12.90 2.13 8.77
N ARG A 192 11.98 3.07 9.03
CA ARG A 192 12.06 4.51 8.64
C ARG A 192 12.49 4.77 7.20
N ALA A 193 11.99 3.98 6.24
CA ALA A 193 12.34 4.12 4.84
C ALA A 193 12.02 5.53 4.32
N MET A 194 13.01 6.16 3.71
CA MET A 194 12.90 7.47 3.10
C MET A 194 14.05 7.68 2.09
N HIS A 195 13.69 7.86 0.83
CA HIS A 195 14.64 8.07 -0.26
C HIS A 195 14.38 9.42 -0.91
N LEU A 196 15.39 10.28 -1.03
CA LEU A 196 15.25 11.55 -1.74
C LEU A 196 15.91 11.46 -3.11
N VAL A 197 15.09 11.48 -4.16
CA VAL A 197 15.53 11.61 -5.55
C VAL A 197 15.62 13.09 -5.90
N THR A 198 16.80 13.55 -6.31
CA THR A 198 16.99 14.92 -6.80
C THR A 198 17.50 14.93 -8.23
N THR A 199 17.00 15.88 -9.01
CA THR A 199 17.46 16.21 -10.35
C THR A 199 17.84 17.69 -10.41
N ASN A 200 18.28 18.15 -11.57
CA ASN A 200 18.48 19.58 -11.81
C ASN A 200 17.17 20.40 -11.80
N GLU A 201 15.99 19.75 -11.81
CA GLU A 201 14.68 20.40 -11.88
C GLU A 201 13.73 20.02 -10.72
N SER A 202 13.89 18.84 -10.11
CA SER A 202 12.87 18.28 -9.22
C SER A 202 13.42 17.58 -7.99
N LYS A 203 12.61 17.56 -6.92
CA LYS A 203 12.84 16.78 -5.70
C LYS A 203 11.64 15.88 -5.43
N ILE A 204 11.87 14.57 -5.34
CA ILE A 204 10.84 13.55 -5.10
C ILE A 204 11.26 12.70 -3.91
N LEU A 205 10.34 12.50 -2.96
CA LEU A 205 10.52 11.52 -1.90
C LEU A 205 9.85 10.21 -2.28
N ILE A 206 10.53 9.10 -2.00
CA ILE A 206 9.95 7.76 -2.01
C ILE A 206 9.92 7.29 -0.56
N ASP A 207 8.74 6.95 -0.06
CA ASP A 207 8.43 6.56 1.31
C ASP A 207 8.76 7.62 2.39
N CYS A 208 8.13 7.47 3.55
CA CYS A 208 8.35 8.29 4.75
C CYS A 208 7.91 7.50 5.99
N GLY A 209 8.76 6.56 6.41
CA GLY A 209 8.45 5.57 7.43
C GLY A 209 8.80 5.92 8.87
N ALA A 210 8.42 5.02 9.78
CA ALA A 210 8.88 5.01 11.18
C ALA A 210 9.72 3.77 11.49
N LYS A 211 10.79 3.88 12.28
CA LYS A 211 11.58 2.72 12.71
C LYS A 211 10.87 1.98 13.86
N PRO A 212 10.71 0.65 13.81
CA PRO A 212 10.15 -0.12 14.92
C PRO A 212 11.19 -0.29 16.03
N THR A 213 11.29 0.70 16.92
CA THR A 213 12.29 0.73 18.00
C THR A 213 11.70 1.34 19.28
N THR A 214 12.27 0.96 20.42
CA THR A 214 11.99 1.59 21.71
C THR A 214 12.78 2.90 21.89
N ASN A 215 13.83 3.12 21.10
CA ASN A 215 14.60 4.37 21.09
C ASN A 215 13.93 5.43 20.19
N ARG A 216 13.25 6.40 20.79
CA ARG A 216 12.47 7.42 20.05
C ARG A 216 13.30 8.32 19.14
N ASP A 217 14.56 8.54 19.48
CA ASP A 217 15.47 9.36 18.67
C ASP A 217 15.78 8.70 17.31
N GLU A 218 15.57 7.39 17.20
CA GLU A 218 15.78 6.63 15.97
C GLU A 218 14.50 6.37 15.18
N THR A 219 13.32 6.74 15.70
CA THR A 219 12.05 6.44 15.04
C THR A 219 11.87 7.19 13.74
N GLN A 220 12.31 8.45 13.68
CA GLN A 220 12.10 9.32 12.53
C GLN A 220 13.22 9.19 11.48
N PRO A 221 12.89 9.40 10.18
CA PRO A 221 13.87 9.67 9.15
C PRO A 221 14.64 10.99 9.41
N PHE A 222 15.70 11.22 8.65
CA PHE A 222 16.55 12.40 8.81
C PHE A 222 15.93 13.66 8.19
N PHE A 223 14.85 14.18 8.76
CA PHE A 223 14.14 15.37 8.25
C PHE A 223 14.95 16.67 8.27
N SER A 224 15.98 16.74 9.10
CA SER A 224 16.88 17.91 9.19
C SER A 224 17.96 17.94 8.10
N ALA A 225 18.02 16.94 7.23
CA ALA A 225 18.98 16.91 6.13
C ALA A 225 18.83 18.16 5.23
N PRO A 226 19.90 18.92 4.97
CA PRO A 226 19.83 20.16 4.18
C PRO A 226 19.27 19.94 2.77
N GLU A 227 19.50 18.76 2.18
CA GLU A 227 19.01 18.43 0.84
C GLU A 227 17.48 18.33 0.77
N LEU A 228 16.80 17.99 1.88
CA LEU A 228 15.34 17.91 1.94
C LEU A 228 14.70 19.30 2.04
N LEU A 229 15.31 20.21 2.79
CA LEU A 229 14.72 21.51 3.12
C LEU A 229 14.91 22.56 2.00
N PRO A 230 14.03 23.59 1.94
CA PRO A 230 12.71 23.66 2.56
C PRO A 230 11.71 22.67 1.92
N LEU A 231 10.70 22.22 2.67
CA LEU A 231 9.69 21.26 2.20
C LEU A 231 8.85 21.78 1.02
N ASP A 232 8.72 23.09 0.87
CA ASP A 232 7.98 23.70 -0.25
C ASP A 232 8.59 23.39 -1.63
N ASN A 233 9.89 23.05 -1.65
CA ASN A 233 10.62 22.66 -2.86
C ASN A 233 10.43 21.19 -3.21
N LEU A 234 9.71 20.40 -2.40
CA LEU A 234 9.39 19.03 -2.71
C LEU A 234 8.24 18.99 -3.72
N ASP A 235 8.45 18.32 -4.85
CA ASP A 235 7.47 18.23 -5.93
C ASP A 235 6.41 17.16 -5.65
N ALA A 236 6.83 16.02 -5.07
CA ALA A 236 5.95 14.90 -4.80
C ALA A 236 6.53 13.95 -3.73
N ILE A 237 5.63 13.20 -3.11
CA ILE A 237 5.94 12.01 -2.33
C ILE A 237 5.29 10.81 -3.02
N VAL A 238 5.99 9.69 -3.14
CA VAL A 238 5.46 8.43 -3.65
C VAL A 238 5.58 7.37 -2.57
N ILE A 239 4.50 6.66 -2.28
CA ILE A 239 4.48 5.60 -1.28
C ILE A 239 4.44 4.25 -1.99
N THR A 240 5.37 3.36 -1.64
CA THR A 240 5.48 2.01 -2.18
C THR A 240 4.35 1.12 -1.65
N HIS A 241 4.13 1.12 -0.33
CA HIS A 241 3.13 0.31 0.34
C HIS A 241 2.82 0.84 1.74
N ALA A 242 1.83 0.22 2.42
CA ALA A 242 1.22 0.77 3.62
C ALA A 242 1.88 0.36 4.96
N HIS A 243 2.98 -0.39 5.00
CA HIS A 243 3.59 -0.70 6.30
C HIS A 243 4.18 0.54 6.96
N VAL A 244 4.14 0.57 8.30
CA VAL A 244 4.44 1.73 9.13
C VAL A 244 5.87 2.22 8.94
N ASP A 245 6.80 1.34 8.62
CA ASP A 245 8.18 1.64 8.24
C ASP A 245 8.35 2.26 6.86
N HIS A 246 7.27 2.46 6.11
CA HIS A 246 7.24 3.19 4.84
C HIS A 246 6.28 4.39 4.84
N ILE A 247 5.32 4.46 5.77
CA ILE A 247 4.29 5.53 5.82
C ILE A 247 4.15 6.24 7.17
N GLY A 248 4.76 5.69 8.21
CA GLY A 248 4.50 6.06 9.59
C GLY A 248 4.83 7.51 9.92
N MET A 249 5.74 8.16 9.18
CA MET A 249 6.10 9.56 9.41
C MET A 249 5.63 10.51 8.31
N LEU A 250 4.86 10.02 7.33
CA LEU A 250 4.29 10.85 6.28
C LEU A 250 3.47 12.03 6.82
N PRO A 251 2.58 11.87 7.82
CA PRO A 251 1.79 13.00 8.33
C PRO A 251 2.63 14.05 9.07
N VAL A 252 3.84 13.70 9.54
CA VAL A 252 4.78 14.67 10.11
C VAL A 252 5.14 15.74 9.08
N LEU A 253 5.34 15.36 7.81
CA LEU A 253 5.65 16.33 6.75
C LEU A 253 4.52 17.35 6.56
N PHE A 254 3.25 16.93 6.70
CA PHE A 254 2.10 17.83 6.63
C PHE A 254 1.99 18.75 7.84
N LYS A 255 2.26 18.22 9.05
CA LYS A 255 2.37 19.02 10.27
C LYS A 255 3.41 20.14 10.15
N TYR A 256 4.54 19.86 9.48
CA TYR A 256 5.64 20.79 9.26
C TYR A 256 5.60 21.56 7.93
N GLY A 257 4.47 21.54 7.21
CA GLY A 257 4.21 22.49 6.13
C GLY A 257 4.25 21.95 4.70
N TYR A 258 4.52 20.66 4.48
CA TYR A 258 4.36 20.07 3.14
C TYR A 258 2.90 20.16 2.66
N ARG A 259 2.69 20.63 1.43
CA ARG A 259 1.36 20.81 0.80
C ARG A 259 1.35 20.35 -0.67
N GLY A 260 2.21 19.38 -1.01
CA GLY A 260 2.28 18.78 -2.32
C GLY A 260 1.57 17.42 -2.40
N PRO A 261 1.53 16.79 -3.58
CA PRO A 261 0.83 15.53 -3.78
C PRO A 261 1.53 14.33 -3.11
N VAL A 262 0.73 13.35 -2.71
CA VAL A 262 1.18 12.00 -2.33
C VAL A 262 0.62 11.01 -3.33
N TYR A 263 1.48 10.20 -3.95
CA TYR A 263 1.08 9.21 -4.95
C TYR A 263 1.18 7.80 -4.38
N CYS A 264 0.10 7.03 -4.48
CA CYS A 264 0.08 5.62 -4.08
C CYS A 264 -1.07 4.87 -4.75
N THR A 265 -1.12 3.55 -4.60
CA THR A 265 -2.25 2.76 -5.08
C THR A 265 -3.49 2.96 -4.18
N PRO A 266 -4.72 2.81 -4.72
CA PRO A 266 -5.94 2.92 -3.92
C PRO A 266 -5.96 2.04 -2.64
N PRO A 267 -5.49 0.77 -2.66
CA PRO A 267 -5.41 -0.01 -1.44
C PRO A 267 -4.37 0.51 -0.45
N THR A 268 -3.24 1.01 -0.93
CA THR A 268 -2.21 1.61 -0.06
C THR A 268 -2.74 2.84 0.64
N ARG A 269 -3.52 3.71 -0.03
CA ARG A 269 -4.20 4.84 0.63
C ARG A 269 -5.08 4.38 1.80
N ASP A 270 -5.93 3.38 1.56
CA ASP A 270 -6.89 2.90 2.57
C ASP A 270 -6.15 2.31 3.78
N LEU A 271 -5.16 1.44 3.52
CA LEU A 271 -4.36 0.79 4.56
C LEU A 271 -3.43 1.77 5.29
N MET A 272 -2.84 2.74 4.59
CA MET A 272 -2.01 3.78 5.20
C MET A 272 -2.81 4.59 6.21
N THR A 273 -4.04 4.97 5.85
CA THR A 273 -4.95 5.71 6.75
C THR A 273 -5.26 4.89 8.00
N LEU A 274 -5.61 3.61 7.79
CA LEU A 274 -5.91 2.66 8.87
C LEU A 274 -4.75 2.58 9.87
N LEU A 275 -3.54 2.35 9.35
CA LEU A 275 -2.34 2.11 10.15
C LEU A 275 -1.80 3.38 10.80
N GLN A 276 -1.91 4.55 10.17
CA GLN A 276 -1.56 5.83 10.79
C GLN A 276 -2.49 6.19 11.96
N ILE A 277 -3.80 5.90 11.82
CA ILE A 277 -4.77 6.09 12.91
C ILE A 277 -4.49 5.11 14.06
N ASP A 278 -4.12 3.87 13.75
CA ASP A 278 -3.73 2.90 14.78
C ASP A 278 -2.44 3.32 15.49
N TYR A 279 -1.43 3.76 14.74
CA TYR A 279 -0.14 4.22 15.27
C TYR A 279 -0.30 5.30 16.35
N ILE A 280 -1.15 6.31 16.11
CA ILE A 280 -1.41 7.36 17.11
C ILE A 280 -2.18 6.82 18.34
N LYS A 281 -3.10 5.87 18.14
CA LYS A 281 -3.90 5.30 19.24
C LYS A 281 -3.04 4.43 20.15
N VAL A 282 -2.17 3.60 19.57
CA VAL A 282 -1.22 2.75 20.30
C VAL A 282 -0.25 3.62 21.08
N ALA A 283 0.35 4.65 20.45
CA ALA A 283 1.22 5.59 21.14
C ALA A 283 0.53 6.22 22.37
N GLN A 284 -0.71 6.71 22.21
CA GLN A 284 -1.48 7.30 23.31
C GLN A 284 -1.81 6.30 24.41
N ALA A 285 -2.20 5.07 24.06
CA ALA A 285 -2.52 4.02 25.03
C ALA A 285 -1.29 3.60 25.87
N GLU A 286 -0.09 3.72 25.29
CA GLU A 286 1.18 3.50 25.97
C GLU A 286 1.67 4.71 26.78
N GLY A 287 0.90 5.80 26.83
CA GLY A 287 1.25 7.03 27.54
C GLY A 287 2.25 7.92 26.80
N ASN A 288 2.35 7.77 25.48
CA ASN A 288 3.30 8.49 24.64
C ASN A 288 2.60 9.55 23.79
N ASP A 289 3.26 10.70 23.62
CA ASP A 289 2.78 11.73 22.70
C ASP A 289 3.00 11.29 21.24
N PRO A 290 1.94 11.18 20.42
CA PRO A 290 2.10 10.81 19.02
C PRO A 290 2.79 11.93 18.22
N PRO A 291 3.58 11.60 17.19
CA PRO A 291 4.34 12.62 16.43
C PRO A 291 3.45 13.57 15.62
N TYR A 292 2.20 13.16 15.33
CA TYR A 292 1.19 13.90 14.57
C TYR A 292 -0.21 13.60 15.08
N SER A 293 -1.18 14.40 14.64
CA SER A 293 -2.59 14.32 15.00
C SER A 293 -3.43 13.66 13.91
N LYS A 294 -4.71 13.38 14.21
CA LYS A 294 -5.69 12.94 13.20
C LYS A 294 -5.90 13.98 12.09
N ALA A 295 -5.78 15.26 12.40
CA ALA A 295 -5.94 16.34 11.43
C ALA A 295 -4.81 16.30 10.37
N ASP A 296 -3.59 15.95 10.79
CA ASP A 296 -2.45 15.80 9.87
C ASP A 296 -2.65 14.60 8.91
N ILE A 297 -3.24 13.51 9.40
CA ILE A 297 -3.62 12.36 8.56
C ILE A 297 -4.70 12.79 7.55
N GLN A 298 -5.73 13.51 7.99
CA GLN A 298 -6.79 14.01 7.12
C GLN A 298 -6.22 14.93 6.02
N GLU A 299 -5.32 15.85 6.37
CA GLU A 299 -4.62 16.67 5.38
C GLU A 299 -3.84 15.80 4.39
N CYS A 300 -3.12 14.76 4.85
CA CYS A 300 -2.45 13.82 3.95
C CYS A 300 -3.41 13.15 2.95
N ILE A 301 -4.59 12.71 3.40
CA ILE A 301 -5.61 12.08 2.53
C ILE A 301 -6.17 13.05 1.50
N LYS A 302 -6.30 14.34 1.86
CA LYS A 302 -6.71 15.39 0.94
C LYS A 302 -5.71 15.60 -0.21
N HIS A 303 -4.41 15.41 0.06
CA HIS A 303 -3.32 15.54 -0.93
C HIS A 303 -2.96 14.23 -1.63
N THR A 304 -3.62 13.11 -1.28
CA THR A 304 -3.35 11.81 -1.89
C THR A 304 -4.01 11.69 -3.26
N VAL A 305 -3.21 11.37 -4.27
CA VAL A 305 -3.61 11.10 -5.67
C VAL A 305 -3.39 9.61 -5.95
N ASP A 306 -4.48 8.93 -6.31
CA ASP A 306 -4.47 7.49 -6.53
C ASP A 306 -3.88 7.15 -7.91
N ILE A 307 -3.02 6.14 -7.99
CA ILE A 307 -2.43 5.61 -9.23
C ILE A 307 -2.64 4.09 -9.28
N ASP A 308 -3.28 3.58 -10.32
CA ASP A 308 -3.39 2.14 -10.57
C ASP A 308 -2.08 1.56 -11.12
N TRP A 309 -1.89 0.25 -10.97
CA TRP A 309 -0.71 -0.42 -11.54
C TRP A 309 -0.65 -0.26 -13.06
N GLY A 310 0.56 -0.05 -13.60
CA GLY A 310 0.81 0.14 -15.03
C GLY A 310 0.50 1.54 -15.58
N ASP A 311 -0.17 2.40 -14.80
CA ASP A 311 -0.44 3.78 -15.23
C ASP A 311 0.85 4.61 -15.28
N LYS A 312 1.04 5.30 -16.41
CA LYS A 312 2.15 6.24 -16.61
C LYS A 312 1.75 7.64 -16.18
N THR A 313 2.27 8.10 -15.06
CA THR A 313 1.86 9.36 -14.44
C THR A 313 3.03 10.35 -14.35
N ASP A 314 2.87 11.53 -14.94
CA ASP A 314 3.81 12.63 -14.76
C ASP A 314 3.63 13.23 -13.34
N ILE A 315 4.70 13.30 -12.55
CA ILE A 315 4.67 13.79 -11.16
C ILE A 315 5.54 15.02 -10.93
N ALA A 316 6.40 15.35 -11.91
CA ALA A 316 7.22 16.56 -11.94
C ALA A 316 7.59 16.86 -13.41
N PRO A 317 8.20 18.00 -13.75
CA PRO A 317 8.51 18.40 -15.13
C PRO A 317 9.52 17.53 -15.87
N ASP A 318 10.26 16.68 -15.18
CA ASP A 318 11.21 15.73 -15.76
C ASP A 318 11.02 14.30 -15.25
N VAL A 319 10.13 14.06 -14.27
CA VAL A 319 9.86 12.72 -13.71
C VAL A 319 8.49 12.20 -14.11
N LYS A 320 8.46 10.95 -14.58
CA LYS A 320 7.26 10.14 -14.79
C LYS A 320 7.42 8.82 -14.06
N ILE A 321 6.37 8.40 -13.35
CA ILE A 321 6.39 7.13 -12.62
C ILE A 321 5.36 6.15 -13.17
N THR A 322 5.62 4.88 -12.91
CA THR A 322 4.68 3.77 -13.02
C THR A 322 4.82 2.91 -11.78
N LEU A 323 3.69 2.61 -11.14
CA LEU A 323 3.62 1.67 -10.03
C LEU A 323 3.37 0.27 -10.61
N GLU A 324 4.14 -0.72 -10.19
CA GLU A 324 4.00 -2.11 -10.63
C GLU A 324 3.91 -3.02 -9.42
N ASN A 325 3.16 -4.13 -9.51
CA ASN A 325 2.96 -5.06 -8.39
C ASN A 325 4.30 -5.52 -7.78
N ALA A 326 4.44 -5.35 -6.46
CA ALA A 326 5.59 -5.81 -5.67
C ALA A 326 5.36 -7.19 -5.00
N GLY A 327 4.12 -7.69 -4.95
CA GLY A 327 3.79 -9.00 -4.37
C GLY A 327 3.89 -9.09 -2.85
N HIS A 328 4.18 -7.99 -2.15
CA HIS A 328 4.48 -7.97 -0.72
C HIS A 328 3.24 -7.90 0.17
N ILE A 329 2.45 -6.82 0.03
CA ILE A 329 1.13 -6.65 0.64
C ILE A 329 0.13 -6.05 -0.36
N LEU A 330 -1.14 -5.93 0.03
CA LEU A 330 -2.20 -5.39 -0.83
C LEU A 330 -1.85 -3.99 -1.33
N GLY A 331 -1.77 -3.84 -2.65
CA GLY A 331 -1.42 -2.58 -3.31
C GLY A 331 0.07 -2.21 -3.26
N SER A 332 0.93 -3.06 -2.70
CA SER A 332 2.37 -2.85 -2.66
C SER A 332 2.95 -2.71 -4.07
N SER A 333 3.84 -1.74 -4.24
CA SER A 333 4.29 -1.30 -5.55
C SER A 333 5.78 -1.05 -5.61
N SER A 334 6.41 -1.60 -6.64
CA SER A 334 7.70 -1.12 -7.13
C SER A 334 7.48 0.17 -7.92
N VAL A 335 8.33 1.17 -7.70
CA VAL A 335 8.23 2.50 -8.33
C VAL A 335 9.23 2.59 -9.47
N TYR A 336 8.74 2.50 -10.70
CA TYR A 336 9.55 2.68 -11.91
C TYR A 336 9.49 4.15 -12.35
N ALA A 337 10.60 4.87 -12.19
CA ALA A 337 10.75 6.28 -12.52
C ALA A 337 11.58 6.49 -13.80
N GLN A 338 10.97 7.16 -14.77
CA GLN A 338 11.61 7.68 -15.97
C GLN A 338 11.96 9.15 -15.75
N ILE A 339 13.24 9.46 -15.64
CA ILE A 339 13.75 10.80 -15.31
C ILE A 339 14.48 11.38 -16.52
N GLY A 340 14.03 12.54 -17.01
CA GLY A 340 14.58 13.19 -18.21
C GLY A 340 13.89 12.74 -19.52
N GLU A 341 14.52 13.01 -20.66
CA GLU A 341 14.00 12.66 -21.99
C GLU A 341 15.15 12.30 -22.96
N GLY A 342 14.85 11.48 -23.97
CA GLY A 342 15.78 11.16 -25.04
C GLY A 342 17.05 10.50 -24.52
N ASN A 343 18.21 10.96 -24.99
CA ASN A 343 19.50 10.35 -24.65
C ASN A 343 19.96 10.59 -23.19
N SER A 344 19.36 11.57 -22.50
CA SER A 344 19.65 11.84 -21.08
C SER A 344 18.62 11.23 -20.13
N GLU A 345 17.74 10.35 -20.63
CA GLU A 345 16.77 9.64 -19.79
C GLU A 345 17.50 8.63 -18.88
N HIS A 346 17.24 8.70 -17.58
CA HIS A 346 17.68 7.73 -16.58
C HIS A 346 16.48 6.97 -16.03
N LYS A 347 16.53 5.64 -16.05
CA LYS A 347 15.45 4.77 -15.56
C LYS A 347 15.81 4.19 -14.20
N LEU A 348 15.15 4.67 -13.16
CA LEU A 348 15.37 4.29 -11.77
C LEU A 348 14.21 3.42 -11.30
N LEU A 349 14.50 2.26 -10.70
CA LEU A 349 13.51 1.38 -10.12
C LEU A 349 13.75 1.29 -8.61
N PHE A 350 12.74 1.62 -7.81
CA PHE A 350 12.69 1.25 -6.40
C PHE A 350 11.84 -0.01 -6.28
N SER A 351 12.36 -1.07 -5.64
CA SER A 351 11.56 -2.27 -5.42
C SER A 351 10.43 -2.02 -4.41
N GLY A 352 10.68 -1.17 -3.41
CA GLY A 352 9.96 -1.26 -2.14
C GLY A 352 10.28 -2.58 -1.46
N ASP A 353 9.40 -3.04 -0.58
CA ASP A 353 9.44 -4.44 -0.15
C ASP A 353 8.76 -5.31 -1.20
N ILE A 354 9.39 -6.45 -1.54
CA ILE A 354 8.95 -7.31 -2.63
C ILE A 354 8.86 -8.78 -2.22
N LYS A 355 7.91 -9.50 -2.82
CA LYS A 355 7.90 -10.97 -2.85
C LYS A 355 8.01 -11.46 -4.28
N TYR A 356 9.17 -11.98 -4.68
CA TYR A 356 9.36 -12.58 -6.00
C TYR A 356 8.94 -14.07 -6.01
N GLU A 357 7.73 -14.32 -5.52
CA GLU A 357 7.07 -15.62 -5.49
C GLU A 357 5.57 -15.39 -5.37
N LYS A 358 4.77 -16.25 -6.01
CA LYS A 358 3.31 -16.20 -5.84
C LYS A 358 2.93 -16.61 -4.41
N SER A 359 2.11 -15.78 -3.76
CA SER A 359 1.56 -16.06 -2.42
C SER A 359 0.10 -16.50 -2.48
N TRP A 360 -0.50 -16.80 -1.33
CA TRP A 360 -1.94 -17.08 -1.25
C TRP A 360 -2.77 -15.85 -1.58
N LEU A 361 -2.24 -14.65 -1.35
CA LEU A 361 -2.89 -13.36 -1.61
C LEU A 361 -2.50 -12.71 -2.94
N PHE A 362 -1.23 -12.78 -3.36
CA PHE A 362 -0.68 -11.93 -4.43
C PHE A 362 0.11 -12.72 -5.48
N ASP A 363 0.15 -12.17 -6.69
CA ASP A 363 1.09 -12.63 -7.72
C ASP A 363 2.52 -12.13 -7.40
N ALA A 364 3.52 -12.82 -7.92
CA ALA A 364 4.93 -12.45 -7.73
C ALA A 364 5.25 -11.03 -8.23
N ALA A 365 6.26 -10.42 -7.62
CA ALA A 365 6.77 -9.09 -7.99
C ALA A 365 7.06 -8.99 -9.50
N THR A 366 6.68 -7.85 -10.09
CA THR A 366 6.87 -7.58 -11.52
C THR A 366 8.34 -7.42 -11.84
N VAL A 367 8.80 -8.08 -12.91
CA VAL A 367 10.17 -7.96 -13.45
C VAL A 367 10.20 -7.44 -14.89
N ARG A 368 9.03 -7.26 -15.50
CA ARG A 368 8.89 -6.83 -16.90
C ARG A 368 8.88 -5.31 -17.01
N PHE A 369 10.06 -4.71 -16.95
CA PHE A 369 10.26 -3.27 -17.19
C PHE A 369 10.93 -3.02 -18.55
N PRO A 370 10.72 -1.87 -19.21
CA PRO A 370 11.35 -1.59 -20.51
C PRO A 370 12.89 -1.60 -20.48
N LYS A 371 13.49 -0.96 -19.47
CA LYS A 371 14.94 -0.95 -19.16
C LYS A 371 15.12 -0.35 -17.77
N VAL A 372 16.02 -0.87 -16.96
CA VAL A 372 16.37 -0.29 -15.66
C VAL A 372 17.86 0.07 -15.67
N ASP A 373 18.20 1.33 -15.41
CA ASP A 373 19.60 1.78 -15.33
C ASP A 373 20.14 1.62 -13.90
N THR A 374 19.34 2.02 -12.91
CA THR A 374 19.63 1.87 -11.47
C THR A 374 18.47 1.18 -10.78
N LEU A 375 18.79 0.19 -9.95
CA LEU A 375 17.86 -0.48 -9.05
C LEU A 375 18.18 -0.11 -7.60
N VAL A 376 17.18 0.32 -6.83
CA VAL A 376 17.21 0.40 -5.38
C VAL A 376 16.36 -0.76 -4.87
N ILE A 377 16.95 -1.69 -4.11
CA ILE A 377 16.31 -2.95 -3.72
C ILE A 377 16.41 -3.20 -2.21
N GLU A 378 15.33 -3.72 -1.62
CA GLU A 378 15.33 -4.17 -0.24
C GLU A 378 16.35 -5.31 0.01
N SER A 379 16.70 -5.55 1.27
CA SER A 379 17.68 -6.56 1.63
C SER A 379 17.38 -7.22 2.98
N THR A 380 16.09 -7.31 3.34
CA THR A 380 15.63 -7.85 4.62
C THR A 380 16.18 -9.25 4.86
N TYR A 381 16.13 -10.10 3.83
CA TYR A 381 16.71 -11.44 3.78
C TYR A 381 17.90 -11.51 2.82
N GLY A 382 18.70 -10.44 2.76
CA GLY A 382 19.86 -10.34 1.88
C GLY A 382 21.05 -11.21 2.31
N GLY A 383 21.03 -11.85 3.48
CA GLY A 383 22.14 -12.67 3.98
C GLY A 383 22.25 -14.01 3.25
N PRO A 384 23.45 -14.61 3.11
CA PRO A 384 23.63 -15.87 2.39
C PRO A 384 22.83 -17.05 2.98
N GLN A 385 22.57 -17.03 4.29
CA GLN A 385 21.81 -18.05 5.02
C GLN A 385 20.32 -17.69 5.17
N ASN A 386 19.89 -16.55 4.64
CA ASN A 386 18.50 -16.12 4.73
C ASN A 386 17.65 -16.77 3.63
N ILE A 387 17.61 -18.10 3.66
CA ILE A 387 16.77 -18.93 2.80
C ILE A 387 15.57 -19.37 3.63
N GLN A 388 14.38 -19.31 3.04
CA GLN A 388 13.14 -19.63 3.73
C GLN A 388 12.59 -20.97 3.22
N PRO A 389 11.85 -21.74 4.05
CA PRO A 389 11.15 -22.91 3.57
C PRO A 389 10.06 -22.50 2.57
N THR A 390 9.65 -23.46 1.74
CA THR A 390 8.55 -23.21 0.80
C THR A 390 7.26 -22.91 1.56
N ARG A 391 6.36 -22.15 0.93
CA ARG A 391 5.05 -21.83 1.53
C ARG A 391 4.24 -23.08 1.90
N GLN A 392 4.35 -24.15 1.11
CA GLN A 392 3.66 -25.42 1.42
C GLN A 392 4.23 -26.09 2.67
N GLN A 393 5.55 -26.08 2.86
CA GLN A 393 6.19 -26.60 4.07
C GLN A 393 5.78 -25.76 5.28
N ALA A 394 5.87 -24.43 5.19
CA ALA A 394 5.45 -23.52 6.25
C ALA A 394 3.96 -23.69 6.63
N SER A 395 3.08 -23.86 5.63
CA SER A 395 1.67 -24.16 5.86
C SER A 395 1.48 -25.49 6.60
N HIS A 396 2.17 -26.55 6.21
CA HIS A 396 2.08 -27.83 6.93
C HIS A 396 2.62 -27.74 8.35
N GLU A 397 3.76 -27.07 8.56
CA GLU A 397 4.33 -26.85 9.90
C GLU A 397 3.34 -26.10 10.81
N LEU A 398 2.67 -25.07 10.29
CA LEU A 398 1.64 -24.34 11.03
C LEU A 398 0.44 -25.24 11.36
N GLN A 399 0.01 -26.07 10.41
CA GLN A 399 -1.11 -26.99 10.62
C GLN A 399 -0.80 -28.04 11.67
N ASP A 400 0.40 -28.63 11.62
CA ASP A 400 0.87 -29.63 12.59
C ASP A 400 0.99 -29.02 13.98
N LEU A 401 1.54 -27.79 14.09
CA LEU A 401 1.59 -27.05 15.35
C LEU A 401 0.20 -26.81 15.94
N ILE A 402 -0.78 -26.45 15.10
CA ILE A 402 -2.15 -26.23 15.53
C ILE A 402 -2.76 -27.52 16.06
N ILE A 403 -2.63 -28.62 15.31
CA ILE A 403 -3.17 -29.94 15.70
C ILE A 403 -2.58 -30.36 17.05
N ASP A 404 -1.26 -30.30 17.18
CA ASP A 404 -0.54 -30.68 18.40
C ASP A 404 -0.98 -29.84 19.61
N THR A 405 -1.02 -28.51 19.46
CA THR A 405 -1.39 -27.61 20.56
C THR A 405 -2.84 -27.80 20.99
N LEU A 406 -3.77 -27.96 20.05
CA LEU A 406 -5.18 -28.17 20.37
C LEU A 406 -5.44 -29.54 21.00
N ASN A 407 -4.72 -30.59 20.58
CA ASN A 407 -4.84 -31.93 21.16
C ASN A 407 -4.40 -32.00 22.63
N ARG A 408 -3.42 -31.17 23.04
CA ARG A 408 -3.04 -31.02 24.46
C ARG A 408 -3.91 -30.03 25.25
N GLY A 409 -4.97 -29.49 24.65
CA GLY A 409 -5.87 -28.51 25.27
C GLY A 409 -5.30 -27.10 25.40
N GLY A 410 -4.17 -26.81 24.75
CA GLY A 410 -3.48 -25.52 24.82
C GLY A 410 -4.15 -24.41 24.00
N LYS A 411 -3.74 -23.17 24.25
CA LYS A 411 -4.09 -22.02 23.42
C LYS A 411 -2.92 -21.64 22.50
N ILE A 412 -3.24 -21.11 21.33
CA ILE A 412 -2.24 -20.55 20.41
C ILE A 412 -2.44 -19.05 20.33
N PHE A 413 -1.38 -18.27 20.45
CA PHE A 413 -1.42 -16.84 20.19
C PHE A 413 -0.25 -16.46 19.28
N SER A 414 -0.54 -15.66 18.25
CA SER A 414 0.43 -15.31 17.22
C SER A 414 0.47 -13.80 17.00
N PRO A 415 1.64 -13.14 17.19
CA PRO A 415 1.85 -11.78 16.74
C PRO A 415 1.80 -11.73 15.22
N VAL A 416 0.85 -10.97 14.68
CA VAL A 416 0.73 -10.74 13.23
C VAL A 416 0.61 -9.26 12.92
N PHE A 417 1.11 -8.85 11.76
CA PHE A 417 0.78 -7.54 11.22
C PHE A 417 -0.69 -7.53 10.78
N ALA A 418 -1.34 -6.37 10.90
CA ALA A 418 -2.73 -6.22 10.48
C ALA A 418 -2.93 -6.56 9.00
N VAL A 419 -1.91 -6.30 8.17
CA VAL A 419 -1.94 -6.42 6.71
C VAL A 419 -0.85 -7.37 6.23
N GLY A 420 -1.21 -8.30 5.35
CA GLY A 420 -0.33 -9.25 4.69
C GLY A 420 -0.29 -10.58 5.46
N ARG A 421 0.43 -10.62 6.57
CA ARG A 421 0.65 -11.88 7.30
C ARG A 421 -0.62 -12.49 7.87
N SER A 422 -1.44 -11.68 8.54
CA SER A 422 -2.67 -12.17 9.19
C SER A 422 -3.57 -12.88 8.18
N GLN A 423 -3.76 -12.32 6.99
CA GLN A 423 -4.61 -12.92 5.94
C GLN A 423 -4.03 -14.23 5.38
N GLU A 424 -2.70 -14.35 5.22
CA GLU A 424 -2.06 -15.61 4.79
C GLU A 424 -2.24 -16.73 5.85
N VAL A 425 -2.09 -16.39 7.14
CA VAL A 425 -2.31 -17.33 8.25
C VAL A 425 -3.77 -17.73 8.36
N MET A 426 -4.70 -16.78 8.16
CA MET A 426 -6.13 -17.08 8.12
C MET A 426 -6.45 -18.11 7.03
N ILE A 427 -5.89 -17.97 5.82
CA ILE A 427 -6.10 -18.95 4.74
C ILE A 427 -5.58 -20.34 5.14
N ALA A 428 -4.38 -20.43 5.72
CA ALA A 428 -3.82 -21.72 6.15
C ALA A 428 -4.65 -22.41 7.25
N ILE A 429 -5.23 -21.65 8.19
CA ILE A 429 -6.13 -22.15 9.22
C ILE A 429 -7.49 -22.56 8.63
N ASP A 430 -8.02 -21.77 7.69
CA ASP A 430 -9.26 -22.06 6.97
C ASP A 430 -9.18 -23.41 6.24
N GLU A 431 -8.10 -23.64 5.51
CA GLU A 431 -7.82 -24.90 4.83
C GLU A 431 -7.73 -26.08 5.81
N LEU A 432 -7.06 -25.90 6.96
CA LEU A 432 -6.96 -26.92 8.00
C LEU A 432 -8.34 -27.32 8.53
N PHE A 433 -9.15 -26.35 8.93
CA PHE A 433 -10.46 -26.61 9.51
C PHE A 433 -11.43 -27.22 8.50
N LYS A 434 -11.38 -26.78 7.23
CA LYS A 434 -12.14 -27.39 6.13
C LYS A 434 -11.69 -28.81 5.81
N SER A 435 -10.42 -29.16 6.03
CA SER A 435 -9.91 -30.51 5.80
C SER A 435 -10.43 -31.56 6.80
N GLY A 436 -10.98 -31.12 7.94
CA GLY A 436 -11.50 -32.03 8.98
C GLY A 436 -10.44 -32.77 9.80
N LYS A 437 -9.14 -32.46 9.61
CA LYS A 437 -8.04 -33.08 10.37
C LYS A 437 -8.07 -32.77 11.87
N VAL A 438 -8.67 -31.64 12.26
CA VAL A 438 -8.86 -31.23 13.66
C VAL A 438 -10.23 -30.57 13.81
N LYS A 439 -10.84 -30.71 15.00
CA LYS A 439 -12.08 -30.02 15.32
C LYS A 439 -11.83 -28.51 15.34
N PRO A 440 -12.60 -27.69 14.58
CA PRO A 440 -12.42 -26.25 14.59
C PRO A 440 -12.62 -25.66 15.99
N VAL A 441 -11.76 -24.70 16.33
CA VAL A 441 -11.92 -23.83 17.51
C VAL A 441 -12.16 -22.39 17.07
N THR A 442 -12.52 -21.53 18.01
CA THR A 442 -12.63 -20.10 17.69
C THR A 442 -11.25 -19.53 17.41
N VAL A 443 -11.14 -18.80 16.31
CA VAL A 443 -9.96 -18.01 15.92
C VAL A 443 -10.31 -16.53 16.13
N TRP A 444 -9.78 -15.96 17.20
CA TRP A 444 -9.98 -14.56 17.54
C TRP A 444 -9.03 -13.68 16.75
N LEU A 445 -9.59 -12.66 16.11
CA LEU A 445 -8.87 -11.61 15.40
C LEU A 445 -8.90 -10.34 16.27
N ASP A 446 -7.78 -9.98 16.89
CA ASP A 446 -7.66 -8.79 17.74
C ASP A 446 -6.78 -7.72 17.07
N GLY A 447 -7.13 -6.46 17.31
CA GLY A 447 -6.56 -5.31 16.63
C GLY A 447 -7.17 -5.05 15.25
N MET A 448 -6.35 -4.62 14.31
CA MET A 448 -6.81 -4.05 13.04
C MET A 448 -7.00 -5.09 11.92
N ILE A 449 -6.94 -6.38 12.24
CA ILE A 449 -6.95 -7.47 11.25
C ILE A 449 -8.27 -7.52 10.47
N SER A 450 -9.42 -7.50 11.16
CA SER A 450 -10.73 -7.58 10.50
C SER A 450 -10.97 -6.41 9.54
N GLU A 451 -10.63 -5.19 9.96
CA GLU A 451 -10.78 -3.99 9.12
C GLU A 451 -9.79 -4.01 7.94
N ALA A 452 -8.55 -4.48 8.13
CA ALA A 452 -7.61 -4.68 7.04
C ALA A 452 -8.13 -5.74 6.04
N THR A 453 -8.72 -6.83 6.51
CA THR A 453 -9.35 -7.86 5.66
C THR A 453 -10.57 -7.34 4.91
N ALA A 454 -11.35 -6.43 5.51
CA ALA A 454 -12.41 -5.70 4.82
C ALA A 454 -11.85 -4.87 3.65
N ILE A 455 -10.73 -4.18 3.84
CA ILE A 455 -10.06 -3.44 2.76
C ILE A 455 -9.56 -4.38 1.64
N HIS A 456 -9.05 -5.58 1.96
CA HIS A 456 -8.72 -6.58 0.93
C HIS A 456 -9.94 -6.94 0.07
N SER A 457 -11.10 -7.10 0.72
CA SER A 457 -12.36 -7.42 0.04
C SER A 457 -12.85 -6.29 -0.88
N SER A 458 -12.53 -5.03 -0.56
CA SER A 458 -12.84 -3.86 -1.40
C SER A 458 -11.91 -3.65 -2.60
N HIS A 459 -10.77 -4.35 -2.66
CA HIS A 459 -9.76 -4.18 -3.72
C HIS A 459 -9.41 -5.49 -4.43
N PRO A 460 -10.39 -6.24 -4.97
CA PRO A 460 -10.16 -7.56 -5.55
C PRO A 460 -9.23 -7.57 -6.77
N ASN A 461 -9.08 -6.43 -7.45
CA ASN A 461 -8.17 -6.29 -8.60
C ASN A 461 -6.68 -6.28 -8.21
N PHE A 462 -6.37 -6.11 -6.93
CA PHE A 462 -5.01 -6.10 -6.38
C PHE A 462 -4.62 -7.43 -5.72
N LEU A 463 -5.47 -8.45 -5.86
CA LEU A 463 -5.23 -9.81 -5.38
C LEU A 463 -4.90 -10.74 -6.55
N ASN A 464 -4.27 -11.88 -6.25
CA ASN A 464 -4.08 -12.92 -7.25
C ASN A 464 -5.43 -13.42 -7.79
N ARG A 465 -5.38 -14.02 -8.96
CA ARG A 465 -6.57 -14.44 -9.70
C ARG A 465 -7.41 -15.47 -8.93
N GLU A 466 -6.78 -16.38 -8.19
CA GLU A 466 -7.45 -17.46 -7.47
C GLU A 466 -8.25 -16.93 -6.27
N LEU A 467 -7.62 -16.14 -5.40
CA LEU A 467 -8.30 -15.50 -4.27
C LEU A 467 -9.35 -14.50 -4.74
N ARG A 468 -9.05 -13.71 -5.77
CA ARG A 468 -10.04 -12.82 -6.39
C ARG A 468 -11.32 -13.59 -6.75
N LYS A 469 -11.20 -14.75 -7.41
CA LYS A 469 -12.37 -15.58 -7.75
C LYS A 469 -13.13 -16.07 -6.52
N GLN A 470 -12.42 -16.46 -5.46
CA GLN A 470 -13.03 -16.89 -4.20
C GLN A 470 -13.81 -15.74 -3.52
N LEU A 471 -13.21 -14.56 -3.40
CA LEU A 471 -13.86 -13.38 -2.81
C LEU A 471 -15.08 -12.93 -3.62
N LEU A 472 -14.98 -12.94 -4.95
CA LEU A 472 -16.10 -12.58 -5.82
C LEU A 472 -17.25 -13.60 -5.71
N LYS A 473 -16.98 -14.89 -5.44
CA LYS A 473 -18.05 -15.89 -5.23
C LYS A 473 -18.76 -15.73 -3.88
N GLY A 474 -18.05 -15.30 -2.84
CA GLY A 474 -18.60 -15.11 -1.50
C GLY A 474 -19.00 -16.41 -0.79
N GLY A 475 -19.73 -16.29 0.32
CA GLY A 475 -20.17 -17.42 1.15
C GLY A 475 -18.99 -18.27 1.66
N GLU A 476 -19.17 -19.60 1.69
CA GLU A 476 -18.16 -20.56 2.16
C GLU A 476 -16.87 -20.59 1.29
N HIS A 477 -16.92 -20.05 0.08
CA HIS A 477 -15.76 -19.95 -0.80
C HIS A 477 -14.81 -18.81 -0.40
N ASN A 478 -15.30 -17.79 0.31
CA ASN A 478 -14.47 -16.71 0.81
C ASN A 478 -13.75 -17.17 2.09
N PRO A 479 -12.42 -17.35 2.08
CA PRO A 479 -11.68 -17.85 3.23
C PRO A 479 -11.73 -16.91 4.45
N PHE A 480 -12.12 -15.64 4.26
CA PHE A 480 -12.23 -14.67 5.34
C PHE A 480 -13.61 -14.63 6.01
N ASN A 481 -14.61 -15.32 5.45
CA ASN A 481 -15.99 -15.34 5.97
C ASN A 481 -16.32 -16.59 6.78
N SER A 482 -15.34 -17.48 7.01
CA SER A 482 -15.58 -18.73 7.69
C SER A 482 -15.98 -18.52 9.17
N PRO A 483 -16.89 -19.35 9.71
CA PRO A 483 -17.56 -19.10 11.00
C PRO A 483 -16.63 -19.20 12.22
N TRP A 484 -15.43 -19.73 12.05
CA TRP A 484 -14.42 -19.81 13.10
C TRP A 484 -13.69 -18.49 13.33
N PHE A 485 -13.66 -17.56 12.37
CA PHE A 485 -13.05 -16.26 12.56
C PHE A 485 -14.00 -15.32 13.30
N LYS A 486 -13.57 -14.81 14.46
CA LYS A 486 -14.35 -13.86 15.27
C LYS A 486 -13.53 -12.64 15.63
N GLN A 487 -14.08 -11.47 15.39
CA GLN A 487 -13.45 -10.21 15.78
C GLN A 487 -13.55 -10.00 17.30
N VAL A 488 -12.48 -9.48 17.88
CA VAL A 488 -12.50 -8.91 19.23
C VAL A 488 -12.89 -7.43 19.12
N GLU A 489 -14.06 -7.08 19.63
CA GLU A 489 -14.67 -5.76 19.48
C GLU A 489 -14.35 -4.81 20.64
N SER A 490 -13.95 -5.34 21.81
CA SER A 490 -13.76 -4.54 23.02
C SER A 490 -12.73 -5.11 23.99
N HIS A 491 -12.23 -4.24 24.88
CA HIS A 491 -11.36 -4.64 25.99
C HIS A 491 -12.01 -5.69 26.90
N LYS A 492 -13.30 -5.53 27.19
CA LYS A 492 -14.07 -6.48 28.02
C LYS A 492 -14.14 -7.87 27.37
N GLN A 493 -14.29 -7.93 26.05
CA GLN A 493 -14.25 -9.19 25.33
C GLN A 493 -12.86 -9.83 25.38
N ARG A 494 -11.79 -9.02 25.21
CA ARG A 494 -10.41 -9.50 25.39
C ARG A 494 -10.20 -10.10 26.78
N GLU A 495 -10.61 -9.42 27.84
CA GLU A 495 -10.53 -9.93 29.22
C GLU A 495 -11.26 -11.29 29.36
N SER A 496 -12.45 -11.42 28.76
CA SER A 496 -13.19 -12.69 28.79
C SER A 496 -12.45 -13.82 28.07
N ILE A 497 -11.76 -13.51 26.96
CA ILE A 497 -10.96 -14.49 26.21
C ILE A 497 -9.73 -14.90 27.03
N LEU A 498 -9.07 -13.96 27.71
CA LEU A 498 -7.90 -14.24 28.54
C LEU A 498 -8.20 -15.21 29.67
N LEU A 499 -9.40 -15.10 30.27
CA LEU A 499 -9.88 -15.91 31.39
C LEU A 499 -10.53 -17.24 30.97
N ASP A 500 -10.92 -17.38 29.70
CA ASP A 500 -11.52 -18.61 29.18
C ASP A 500 -10.49 -19.76 29.22
N THR A 501 -10.89 -20.92 29.74
CA THR A 501 -10.03 -22.11 29.81
C THR A 501 -10.07 -22.94 28.53
N ASN A 502 -11.03 -22.70 27.64
CA ASN A 502 -11.14 -23.41 26.38
C ASN A 502 -9.98 -23.12 25.43
N SER A 503 -9.59 -24.11 24.64
CA SER A 503 -8.60 -23.95 23.57
C SER A 503 -9.13 -23.01 22.50
N CYS A 504 -8.30 -22.05 22.11
CA CYS A 504 -8.58 -21.12 21.02
C CYS A 504 -7.29 -20.70 20.33
N ILE A 505 -7.44 -20.05 19.18
CA ILE A 505 -6.34 -19.41 18.46
C ILE A 505 -6.58 -17.90 18.52
N VAL A 506 -5.56 -17.12 18.82
CA VAL A 506 -5.58 -15.65 18.77
C VAL A 506 -4.55 -15.17 17.75
N LEU A 507 -5.01 -14.43 16.75
CA LEU A 507 -4.16 -13.62 15.89
C LEU A 507 -4.30 -12.17 16.35
N ALA A 508 -3.22 -11.55 16.80
CA ALA A 508 -3.26 -10.21 17.37
C ALA A 508 -2.11 -9.33 16.89
N THR A 509 -2.38 -8.03 16.74
CA THR A 509 -1.37 -7.00 16.46
C THR A 509 -0.63 -6.60 17.75
N SER A 510 0.62 -6.12 17.71
CA SER A 510 1.48 -5.92 16.53
C SER A 510 2.42 -7.11 16.24
N GLY A 511 2.78 -7.30 14.97
CA GLY A 511 3.55 -8.45 14.48
C GLY A 511 4.97 -8.59 15.05
N MET A 512 5.54 -7.52 15.64
CA MET A 512 6.85 -7.55 16.30
C MET A 512 6.78 -7.38 17.82
N MET A 513 5.56 -7.41 18.39
CA MET A 513 5.31 -7.22 19.82
C MET A 513 5.88 -5.90 20.36
N THR A 514 5.89 -4.83 19.55
CA THR A 514 6.30 -3.49 19.99
C THR A 514 5.23 -2.81 20.85
N GLY A 515 4.02 -3.38 20.86
CA GLY A 515 2.83 -2.85 21.50
C GLY A 515 1.56 -3.54 20.99
N GLY A 516 0.41 -3.01 21.38
CA GLY A 516 -0.90 -3.48 20.93
C GLY A 516 -1.45 -4.72 21.67
N PRO A 517 -2.60 -5.26 21.22
CA PRO A 517 -3.31 -6.34 21.92
C PRO A 517 -2.50 -7.60 22.21
N ILE A 518 -1.55 -7.98 21.35
CA ILE A 518 -0.71 -9.19 21.54
C ILE A 518 0.06 -9.16 22.86
N VAL A 519 0.42 -7.98 23.35
CA VAL A 519 1.12 -7.81 24.62
C VAL A 519 0.25 -8.26 25.79
N GLU A 520 -1.07 -8.03 25.75
CA GLU A 520 -1.98 -8.50 26.79
C GLU A 520 -2.10 -10.03 26.82
N TYR A 521 -2.17 -10.67 25.65
CA TYR A 521 -2.14 -12.12 25.55
C TYR A 521 -0.81 -12.69 26.05
N PHE A 522 0.32 -12.07 25.66
CA PHE A 522 1.64 -12.50 26.10
C PHE A 522 1.79 -12.46 27.62
N LYS A 523 1.39 -11.36 28.27
CA LYS A 523 1.43 -11.22 29.74
C LYS A 523 0.74 -12.39 30.47
N HIS A 524 -0.41 -12.83 29.97
CA HIS A 524 -1.25 -13.82 30.65
C HIS A 524 -0.97 -15.26 30.23
N TRP A 525 -0.56 -15.49 28.98
CA TRP A 525 -0.46 -16.83 28.40
C TRP A 525 0.97 -17.34 28.24
N ALA A 526 1.98 -16.47 28.24
CA ALA A 526 3.39 -16.89 28.18
C ALA A 526 3.87 -17.68 29.42
N PRO A 527 3.39 -17.41 30.65
CA PRO A 527 3.77 -18.20 31.83
C PRO A 527 3.20 -19.63 31.86
N GLU A 528 2.25 -19.95 30.98
CA GLU A 528 1.51 -21.22 30.98
C GLU A 528 2.12 -22.21 29.96
N PRO A 529 2.64 -23.37 30.40
CA PRO A 529 3.39 -24.30 29.54
C PRO A 529 2.54 -25.02 28.49
N GLY A 530 1.22 -25.11 28.70
CA GLY A 530 0.30 -25.72 27.72
C GLY A 530 0.08 -24.85 26.48
N ASN A 531 0.33 -23.54 26.58
CA ASN A 531 0.10 -22.58 25.51
C ASN A 531 1.25 -22.54 24.52
N THR A 532 1.01 -21.91 23.38
CA THR A 532 2.00 -21.77 22.32
C THR A 532 2.01 -20.36 21.74
N LEU A 533 3.18 -19.72 21.78
CA LEU A 533 3.47 -18.49 21.07
C LEU A 533 4.08 -18.83 19.71
N CYS A 534 3.40 -18.46 18.63
CA CYS A 534 3.84 -18.77 17.26
C CYS A 534 4.23 -17.50 16.49
N PHE A 535 5.51 -17.37 16.16
CA PHE A 535 6.03 -16.31 15.29
C PHE A 535 6.00 -16.76 13.83
N VAL A 536 5.41 -15.93 12.97
CA VAL A 536 5.23 -16.21 11.54
C VAL A 536 5.89 -15.16 10.63
N GLY A 537 6.54 -14.14 11.20
CA GLY A 537 7.08 -13.01 10.47
C GLY A 537 8.42 -12.53 11.03
N TYR A 538 9.13 -11.73 10.21
CA TYR A 538 10.42 -11.14 10.58
C TYR A 538 10.32 -10.33 11.88
N GLN A 539 11.32 -10.49 12.75
CA GLN A 539 11.44 -9.75 13.99
C GLN A 539 12.68 -8.85 13.90
N ALA A 540 12.44 -7.54 13.78
CA ALA A 540 13.51 -6.56 13.67
C ALA A 540 14.34 -6.49 14.94
N SER A 541 15.63 -6.17 14.79
CA SER A 541 16.54 -5.97 15.91
C SER A 541 16.03 -4.87 16.85
N GLY A 542 16.12 -5.11 18.16
CA GLY A 542 15.63 -4.17 19.19
C GLY A 542 14.15 -4.34 19.58
N THR A 543 13.41 -5.24 18.95
CA THR A 543 12.00 -5.53 19.31
C THR A 543 11.88 -6.59 20.40
N LEU A 544 10.74 -6.63 21.10
CA LEU A 544 10.44 -7.68 22.08
C LEU A 544 10.38 -9.05 21.42
N GLY A 545 9.75 -9.15 20.24
CA GLY A 545 9.67 -10.40 19.51
C GLY A 545 11.06 -10.95 19.13
N ARG A 546 12.03 -10.09 18.78
CA ARG A 546 13.40 -10.56 18.53
C ARG A 546 14.08 -11.11 19.78
N ARG A 547 13.93 -10.44 20.94
CA ARG A 547 14.44 -10.95 22.22
C ARG A 547 13.85 -12.31 22.56
N LEU A 548 12.57 -12.53 22.29
CA LEU A 548 11.93 -13.83 22.50
C LEU A 548 12.52 -14.90 21.57
N GLN A 549 12.73 -14.58 20.29
CA GLN A 549 13.39 -15.51 19.35
C GLN A 549 14.83 -15.87 19.75
N ASP A 550 15.55 -14.96 20.41
CA ASP A 550 16.90 -15.21 20.91
C ASP A 550 16.93 -16.11 22.18
N GLY A 551 15.77 -16.55 22.69
CA GLY A 551 15.66 -17.57 23.74
C GLY A 551 15.67 -17.04 25.18
N HIS A 552 15.35 -15.76 25.39
CA HIS A 552 15.27 -15.18 26.73
C HIS A 552 14.12 -15.80 27.56
N ALA A 553 14.46 -16.46 28.67
CA ALA A 553 13.49 -17.10 29.57
C ALA A 553 12.61 -16.12 30.38
N GLN A 554 13.10 -14.89 30.55
CA GLN A 554 12.34 -13.79 31.14
C GLN A 554 12.57 -12.51 30.35
N VAL A 555 11.50 -11.74 30.15
CA VAL A 555 11.56 -10.47 29.42
C VAL A 555 10.91 -9.33 30.21
N PRO A 556 11.52 -8.14 30.25
CA PRO A 556 10.91 -6.97 30.86
C PRO A 556 9.83 -6.42 29.93
N LEU A 557 8.68 -6.09 30.50
CA LEU A 557 7.56 -5.49 29.79
C LEU A 557 7.03 -4.29 30.57
N MET A 558 6.91 -3.14 29.90
CA MET A 558 6.34 -1.95 30.50
C MET A 558 4.81 -2.07 30.50
N ASP A 559 4.19 -1.97 31.67
CA ASP A 559 2.75 -1.96 31.84
C ASP A 559 2.34 -0.82 32.76
N ARG A 560 1.56 0.15 32.24
CA ARG A 560 1.06 1.32 32.98
C ARG A 560 2.16 2.04 33.80
N GLY A 561 3.36 2.14 33.24
CA GLY A 561 4.53 2.80 33.86
C GLY A 561 5.32 1.94 34.85
N GLN A 562 4.94 0.66 35.05
CA GLN A 562 5.70 -0.30 35.84
C GLN A 562 6.39 -1.31 34.92
N THR A 563 7.59 -1.76 35.30
CA THR A 563 8.27 -2.85 34.57
C THR A 563 7.90 -4.18 35.20
N LEU A 564 7.19 -5.03 34.46
CA LEU A 564 6.87 -6.40 34.84
C LEU A 564 7.88 -7.35 34.19
N MET A 565 8.40 -8.31 34.95
CA MET A 565 9.21 -9.40 34.40
C MET A 565 8.28 -10.58 34.09
N ILE A 566 8.16 -10.92 32.81
CA ILE A 566 7.29 -12.00 32.36
C ILE A 566 8.13 -13.27 32.15
N GLU A 567 7.69 -14.37 32.75
CA GLU A 567 8.26 -15.70 32.52
C GLU A 567 7.72 -16.30 31.22
N VAL A 568 8.63 -16.91 30.45
CA VAL A 568 8.31 -17.53 29.16
C VAL A 568 8.40 -19.04 29.33
N ASN A 569 7.30 -19.65 29.79
CA ASN A 569 7.20 -21.10 30.00
C ASN A 569 6.38 -21.80 28.90
N CYS A 570 5.59 -21.04 28.12
CA CYS A 570 4.85 -21.54 26.98
C CYS A 570 5.79 -22.07 25.89
N ASN A 571 5.28 -22.96 25.05
CA ASN A 571 6.02 -23.41 23.87
C ASN A 571 6.21 -22.25 22.88
N MET A 572 7.45 -21.91 22.53
CA MET A 572 7.74 -20.90 21.52
C MET A 572 8.15 -21.56 20.21
N VAL A 573 7.42 -21.25 19.14
CA VAL A 573 7.67 -21.81 17.81
C VAL A 573 7.81 -20.68 16.80
N ILE A 574 8.79 -20.83 15.92
CA ILE A 574 9.01 -19.93 14.79
C ILE A 574 8.71 -20.73 13.52
N ILE A 575 7.78 -20.21 12.72
CA ILE A 575 7.43 -20.76 11.42
C ILE A 575 7.87 -19.76 10.36
N ASP A 576 9.02 -20.05 9.76
CA ASP A 576 9.53 -19.35 8.60
C ASP A 576 8.71 -19.71 7.34
N GLY A 577 8.86 -18.93 6.27
CA GLY A 577 8.26 -19.24 4.96
C GLY A 577 6.94 -18.55 4.68
N PHE A 578 6.29 -17.94 5.67
CA PHE A 578 5.19 -17.04 5.38
C PHE A 578 5.70 -15.66 4.90
N SER A 579 6.97 -15.26 5.15
CA SER A 579 7.49 -13.88 4.97
C SER A 579 6.94 -13.15 3.74
N GLY A 580 6.45 -11.92 3.94
CA GLY A 580 6.05 -11.04 2.84
C GLY A 580 7.25 -10.56 2.01
N HIS A 581 8.47 -10.73 2.53
CA HIS A 581 9.70 -10.37 1.83
C HIS A 581 10.25 -11.56 1.03
N SER A 582 11.00 -11.22 -0.01
CA SER A 582 11.77 -12.15 -0.80
C SER A 582 12.93 -12.67 0.02
N ASP A 583 13.13 -13.98 0.02
CA ASP A 583 14.32 -14.57 0.62
C ASP A 583 15.58 -14.31 -0.24
N ARG A 584 16.74 -14.79 0.21
CA ARG A 584 18.01 -14.58 -0.50
C ARG A 584 17.97 -15.05 -1.95
N ASN A 585 17.34 -16.20 -2.24
CA ASN A 585 17.29 -16.75 -3.59
C ASN A 585 16.33 -15.92 -4.46
N GLN A 586 15.15 -15.62 -3.94
CA GLN A 586 14.14 -14.80 -4.61
C GLN A 586 14.68 -13.40 -4.94
N LEU A 587 15.43 -12.75 -4.04
CA LEU A 587 16.08 -11.46 -4.30
C LEU A 587 17.12 -11.55 -5.43
N MET A 588 17.94 -12.59 -5.44
CA MET A 588 18.96 -12.81 -6.48
C MET A 588 18.33 -13.16 -7.82
N ASP A 589 17.21 -13.87 -7.83
CA ASP A 589 16.48 -14.24 -9.03
C ASP A 589 15.68 -13.07 -9.60
N TYR A 590 15.14 -12.20 -8.74
CA TYR A 590 14.51 -10.95 -9.15
C TYR A 590 15.48 -10.10 -9.97
N VAL A 591 16.71 -9.90 -9.47
CA VAL A 591 17.75 -9.14 -10.20
C VAL A 591 18.17 -9.86 -11.49
N ALA A 592 18.23 -11.19 -11.49
CA ALA A 592 18.57 -11.97 -12.68
C ALA A 592 17.50 -11.86 -13.78
N ALA A 593 16.23 -11.75 -13.40
CA ALA A 593 15.10 -11.64 -14.31
C ALA A 593 14.94 -10.23 -14.94
N LEU A 594 15.59 -9.20 -14.36
CA LEU A 594 15.62 -7.86 -14.94
C LEU A 594 16.55 -7.85 -16.16
N HIS A 595 15.96 -7.59 -17.33
CA HIS A 595 16.68 -7.53 -18.60
C HIS A 595 16.49 -6.18 -19.31
N PRO A 596 17.57 -5.48 -19.69
CA PRO A 596 18.97 -5.76 -19.32
C PRO A 596 19.20 -5.59 -17.80
N THR A 597 20.22 -6.28 -17.27
CA THR A 597 20.59 -6.16 -15.85
C THR A 597 20.95 -4.71 -15.51
N PRO A 598 20.46 -4.16 -14.38
CA PRO A 598 20.76 -2.78 -13.97
C PRO A 598 22.26 -2.53 -13.82
N ARG A 599 22.74 -1.37 -14.29
CA ARG A 599 24.17 -1.01 -14.23
C ARG A 599 24.63 -0.64 -12.81
N LYS A 600 23.71 -0.13 -12.00
CA LYS A 600 23.89 0.22 -10.59
C LYS A 600 22.80 -0.45 -9.76
N ILE A 601 23.18 -1.05 -8.64
CA ILE A 601 22.26 -1.61 -7.66
C ILE A 601 22.56 -1.02 -6.29
N ILE A 602 21.56 -0.54 -5.57
CA ILE A 602 21.68 0.08 -4.25
C ILE A 602 20.83 -0.73 -3.29
N CYS A 603 21.47 -1.32 -2.28
CA CYS A 603 20.79 -2.08 -1.23
C CYS A 603 20.32 -1.12 -0.13
N HIS A 604 19.08 -1.29 0.31
CA HIS A 604 18.51 -0.67 1.51
C HIS A 604 17.67 -1.71 2.26
N HIS A 605 17.01 -1.31 3.34
CA HIS A 605 16.07 -2.12 4.11
C HIS A 605 16.65 -3.47 4.54
N GLY A 606 17.64 -3.44 5.42
CA GLY A 606 18.35 -4.61 5.90
C GLY A 606 19.44 -4.23 6.89
N ASP A 607 19.76 -5.12 7.83
CA ASP A 607 20.80 -4.84 8.81
C ASP A 607 22.18 -4.62 8.16
N PRO A 608 23.13 -3.91 8.83
CA PRO A 608 24.40 -3.53 8.22
C PRO A 608 25.20 -4.69 7.63
N GLN A 609 25.16 -5.87 8.27
CA GLN A 609 25.85 -7.08 7.80
C GLN A 609 25.12 -7.69 6.60
N THR A 610 23.79 -7.78 6.68
CA THR A 610 22.90 -8.30 5.64
C THR A 610 22.99 -7.49 4.34
N CYS A 611 22.88 -6.16 4.43
CA CYS A 611 23.07 -5.26 3.28
C CYS A 611 24.44 -5.47 2.61
N ASN A 612 25.50 -5.57 3.41
CA ASN A 612 26.86 -5.74 2.90
C ASN A 612 27.07 -7.08 2.20
N ALA A 613 26.56 -8.17 2.78
CA ALA A 613 26.62 -9.50 2.20
C ALA A 613 25.77 -9.61 0.92
N PHE A 614 24.62 -8.92 0.87
CA PHE A 614 23.81 -8.83 -0.34
C PHE A 614 24.52 -8.07 -1.45
N ARG A 615 25.01 -6.86 -1.15
CA ARG A 615 25.82 -6.05 -2.05
C ARG A 615 26.98 -6.86 -2.64
N GLN A 616 27.71 -7.61 -1.82
CA GLN A 616 28.83 -8.44 -2.29
C GLN A 616 28.36 -9.54 -3.25
N GLY A 617 27.32 -10.30 -2.88
CA GLY A 617 26.79 -11.36 -3.74
C GLY A 617 26.26 -10.86 -5.08
N LEU A 618 25.59 -9.71 -5.09
CA LEU A 618 25.13 -9.05 -6.33
C LEU A 618 26.31 -8.66 -7.23
N ARG A 619 27.36 -8.05 -6.65
CA ARG A 619 28.57 -7.66 -7.39
C ARG A 619 29.26 -8.86 -8.01
N GLU A 620 29.38 -9.94 -7.25
CA GLU A 620 30.07 -11.16 -7.69
C GLU A 620 29.32 -11.88 -8.80
N LYS A 621 27.99 -12.00 -8.69
CA LYS A 621 27.14 -12.69 -9.68
C LYS A 621 26.95 -11.88 -10.96
N PHE A 622 26.61 -10.60 -10.83
CA PHE A 622 26.18 -9.78 -11.98
C PHE A 622 27.27 -8.87 -12.56
N LYS A 623 28.41 -8.72 -11.87
CA LYS A 623 29.54 -7.87 -12.30
C LYS A 623 29.16 -6.40 -12.55
N VAL A 624 28.20 -5.88 -11.79
CA VAL A 624 27.73 -4.48 -11.85
C VAL A 624 28.13 -3.68 -10.61
N GLN A 625 27.98 -2.36 -10.66
CA GLN A 625 28.26 -1.50 -9.51
C GLN A 625 27.17 -1.68 -8.45
N THR A 626 27.56 -2.01 -7.23
CA THR A 626 26.63 -2.27 -6.13
C THR A 626 27.00 -1.48 -4.90
N TYR A 627 26.02 -0.85 -4.25
CA TYR A 627 26.21 0.02 -3.10
C TYR A 627 25.36 -0.44 -1.92
N ALA A 628 25.85 -0.22 -0.71
CA ALA A 628 25.10 -0.32 0.55
C ALA A 628 25.45 0.93 1.37
N PRO A 629 24.94 2.11 0.97
CA PRO A 629 25.36 3.38 1.55
C PRO A 629 24.92 3.49 3.00
N ASN A 630 25.52 4.41 3.76
CA ASN A 630 24.97 4.80 5.05
C ASN A 630 23.85 5.83 4.87
N ASN A 631 22.99 5.97 5.88
CA ASN A 631 22.09 7.12 5.96
C ASN A 631 22.91 8.43 5.86
N LEU A 632 22.32 9.44 5.24
CA LEU A 632 22.87 10.75 4.85
C LEU A 632 23.89 10.73 3.70
N GLU A 633 24.23 9.58 3.13
CA GLU A 633 25.04 9.54 1.91
C GLU A 633 24.19 9.82 0.66
N THR A 634 24.81 10.49 -0.32
CA THR A 634 24.20 10.82 -1.61
C THR A 634 24.98 10.19 -2.75
N LEU A 635 24.31 9.40 -3.59
CA LEU A 635 24.89 8.73 -4.75
C LEU A 635 24.44 9.41 -6.05
N ARG A 636 25.41 9.75 -6.92
CA ARG A 636 25.11 10.24 -8.27
C ARG A 636 24.89 9.09 -9.23
N LEU A 637 23.75 9.12 -9.92
CA LEU A 637 23.31 8.08 -10.84
C LEU A 637 23.71 8.38 -12.28
N SER A 638 23.52 9.62 -12.73
CA SER A 638 23.93 10.15 -14.04
C SER A 638 24.48 11.58 -13.97
#